data_AF-A0A0E4CNT5-F1
#
_entry.id   AF-A0A0E4CNT5-F1
#
_cell.length_a   1.000
_cell.length_b   1.000
_cell.length_c   1.000
_cell.angle_alpha   90.00
_cell.angle_beta   90.00
_cell.angle_gamma   90.00
#
_symmetry.space_group_name_H-M   'P 1'
#
loop_
_entity.id
_entity.type
_entity.pdbx_description
1 polymer ?
#
loop_
_entity_poly.entity_id
_entity_poly.type
_entity_poly.pdbx_seq_one_letter_code
_entity_poly.pdbx_strand_id
1 'polypeptide(L)'
;MTRAADITRRSPRRVFRDRREAGRVLANLLSAYRDQPNVVVLGLARGGLPVAWEVAAALHAPLDAFIVRKLGAPGHEEFAVGALASGGRVVVNDDVIRALQISPGQLRAVAEREGRELVRREAAYRGGRPPLDVTGKTVILVDDGLATGASMFAAVQALRESEPAQLVIAVPAAPESTCREFAGLVDDVVCASMPTPFLAVGESFWDFRQVTDDEVHQLLATATTDRSTTPARVLTAAEVLSSVAIDAPSGVPPRATLEELIGDARIVLIGESSHGTHEFYEARATITKWLIDEKGFCAVAAEADWPDAYRVNRYVRGLGVDETADAALLGFERFPAWMWRNTVVRDFVDWLRVRNQQCESGRQRQAGFYGLDLYSLHRSIQEVVTYLDRVDPKAAMRARNRYACFDHASADDGQAYGFAAAFGAGPSCESEAVEQLVDMQRNALAYARRGGLLAEDELFYAQQNAHTVRNAEEYYRAMFSGRVNSWNLRDKHMAETLDALLRHLDRHDGAPPARIVVWAHNSHVGDARATEVFSEGQLTLGQLVRQRYGDESRLIGFSTYAGTVTAASDWGGIAERKAVRPALNGSIEELLHETGRSAFLVSADLSPEAADPLSAVRLGRAIGVIYRPETERQSHYFHVRPADQFDAMIHIDRTRALEPLEPTSLWIAGETPETYPSGL
;
A
#
# COMPACT_ATOMS: atom_id res chain seq x y z
N MET A 1 36.79 15.53 3.74
CA MET A 1 35.90 16.72 3.67
C MET A 1 35.26 16.76 2.29
N THR A 2 34.03 17.28 2.19
CA THR A 2 33.07 17.27 1.05
C THR A 2 32.41 15.91 0.75
N ARG A 3 31.09 15.75 0.72
CA ARG A 3 29.91 16.58 1.07
C ARG A 3 28.80 15.59 1.43
N ALA A 4 28.47 15.49 2.72
CA ALA A 4 27.25 14.87 3.20
C ALA A 4 26.24 16.00 3.46
N ALA A 5 25.31 16.21 2.53
CA ALA A 5 24.12 17.05 2.71
C ALA A 5 23.23 16.90 1.48
N ASP A 6 22.56 15.76 1.30
CA ASP A 6 21.34 15.72 0.47
C ASP A 6 20.41 14.52 0.78
N ILE A 7 20.26 14.17 2.08
CA ILE A 7 19.36 13.08 2.50
C ILE A 7 18.51 13.60 3.65
N THR A 8 17.49 14.41 3.34
CA THR A 8 16.30 14.65 4.18
C THR A 8 15.26 15.45 3.38
N ARG A 9 14.70 14.86 2.32
CA ARG A 9 13.35 15.23 1.89
C ARG A 9 12.49 13.99 2.08
N ARG A 10 11.78 13.94 3.23
CA ARG A 10 10.67 12.99 3.43
C ARG A 10 9.71 13.22 2.26
N SER A 11 9.46 12.18 1.48
CA SER A 11 8.48 12.28 0.40
C SER A 11 7.10 12.57 1.00
N PRO A 12 6.35 13.48 0.39
CA PRO A 12 5.04 13.89 0.87
C PRO A 12 4.01 12.76 0.87
N ARG A 13 3.13 12.72 1.88
CA ARG A 13 1.92 11.89 1.88
C ARG A 13 0.89 12.54 0.95
N ARG A 14 0.91 12.15 -0.32
CA ARG A 14 -0.04 12.60 -1.34
C ARG A 14 -1.37 11.86 -1.17
N VAL A 15 -2.42 12.60 -0.80
CA VAL A 15 -3.74 12.08 -0.42
C VAL A 15 -4.75 12.20 -1.55
N PHE A 16 -4.68 13.29 -2.33
CA PHE A 16 -5.62 13.61 -3.40
C PHE A 16 -4.92 13.62 -4.75
N ARG A 17 -5.56 13.16 -5.82
CA ARG A 17 -5.08 13.26 -7.20
C ARG A 17 -4.94 14.70 -7.62
N ASP A 18 -5.98 15.49 -7.43
CA ASP A 18 -6.09 16.88 -7.86
C ASP A 18 -7.07 17.64 -6.93
N ARG A 19 -7.24 18.94 -7.17
CA ARG A 19 -8.17 19.78 -6.40
C ARG A 19 -9.64 19.38 -6.55
N ARG A 20 -10.03 18.75 -7.66
CA ARG A 20 -11.43 18.34 -7.88
C ARG A 20 -11.78 17.12 -7.05
N GLU A 21 -10.89 16.12 -7.01
CA GLU A 21 -11.09 14.95 -6.14
C GLU A 21 -11.20 15.39 -4.67
N ALA A 22 -10.29 16.25 -4.23
CA ALA A 22 -10.33 16.83 -2.89
C ALA A 22 -11.66 17.55 -2.60
N GLY A 23 -12.18 18.32 -3.57
CA GLY A 23 -13.48 18.99 -3.47
C GLY A 23 -14.65 18.02 -3.32
N ARG A 24 -14.65 16.89 -4.03
CA ARG A 24 -15.69 15.85 -3.92
C ARG A 24 -15.67 15.14 -2.57
N VAL A 25 -14.48 14.83 -2.05
CA VAL A 25 -14.33 14.28 -0.69
C VAL A 25 -14.89 15.26 0.34
N LEU A 26 -14.52 16.53 0.23
CA LEU A 26 -14.98 17.58 1.13
C LEU A 26 -16.50 17.82 1.03
N ALA A 27 -17.07 17.72 -0.17
CA ALA A 27 -18.51 17.84 -0.41
C ALA A 27 -19.32 16.76 0.32
N ASN A 28 -18.80 15.53 0.39
CA ASN A 28 -19.47 14.45 1.12
C ASN A 28 -19.52 14.73 2.63
N LEU A 29 -18.43 15.27 3.19
CA LEU A 29 -18.36 15.68 4.60
C LEU A 29 -19.33 16.82 4.92
N LEU A 30 -19.61 17.70 3.94
CA LEU A 30 -20.52 18.83 4.06
C LEU A 30 -21.97 18.51 3.68
N SER A 31 -22.32 17.24 3.47
CA SER A 31 -23.65 16.83 2.97
C SER A 31 -24.83 17.35 3.79
N ALA A 32 -24.64 17.65 5.08
CA ALA A 32 -25.65 18.26 5.94
C ALA A 32 -26.14 19.64 5.46
N TYR A 33 -25.33 20.37 4.68
CA TYR A 33 -25.65 21.70 4.16
C TYR A 33 -26.39 21.67 2.82
N ARG A 34 -26.61 20.49 2.24
CA ARG A 34 -27.23 20.32 0.92
C ARG A 34 -28.67 20.85 0.93
N ASP A 35 -29.04 21.53 -0.16
CA ASP A 35 -30.39 22.07 -0.39
C ASP A 35 -30.89 23.08 0.66
N GLN A 36 -29.99 23.61 1.50
CA GLN A 36 -30.33 24.65 2.44
C GLN A 36 -30.37 26.02 1.73
N PRO A 37 -31.48 26.77 1.81
CA PRO A 37 -31.69 27.97 0.99
C PRO A 37 -30.77 29.15 1.36
N ASN A 38 -30.15 29.13 2.55
CA ASN A 38 -29.32 30.21 3.08
C ASN A 38 -27.82 29.89 3.06
N VAL A 39 -27.39 28.82 2.37
CA VAL A 39 -25.97 28.47 2.26
C VAL A 39 -25.35 29.16 1.05
N VAL A 40 -24.16 29.74 1.24
CA VAL A 40 -23.31 30.26 0.16
C VAL A 40 -21.90 29.69 0.29
N VAL A 41 -21.28 29.36 -0.83
CA VAL A 41 -19.92 28.81 -0.86
C VAL A 41 -18.98 29.85 -1.44
N LEU A 42 -17.93 30.16 -0.69
CA LEU A 42 -16.89 31.11 -1.10
C LEU A 42 -15.56 30.38 -1.25
N GLY A 43 -14.98 30.40 -2.45
CA GLY A 43 -13.64 29.86 -2.68
C GLY A 43 -12.57 30.93 -2.49
N LEU A 44 -11.55 30.65 -1.68
CA LEU A 44 -10.40 31.53 -1.54
C LEU A 44 -9.55 31.51 -2.82
N ALA A 45 -9.42 32.68 -3.44
CA ALA A 45 -8.74 32.77 -4.72
C ALA A 45 -7.21 32.63 -4.57
N ARG A 46 -6.54 31.85 -5.43
CA ARG A 46 -7.05 31.12 -6.62
C ARG A 46 -7.27 29.64 -6.37
N GLY A 47 -6.42 29.03 -5.53
CA GLY A 47 -6.35 27.59 -5.34
C GLY A 47 -7.64 26.96 -4.81
N GLY A 48 -8.39 27.68 -3.98
CA GLY A 48 -9.64 27.20 -3.40
C GLY A 48 -10.80 27.04 -4.38
N LEU A 49 -10.78 27.71 -5.54
CA LEU A 49 -11.95 27.74 -6.44
C LEU A 49 -12.33 26.38 -7.04
N PRO A 50 -11.39 25.57 -7.57
CA PRO A 50 -11.73 24.23 -8.06
C PRO A 50 -12.31 23.32 -6.98
N VAL A 51 -11.85 23.45 -5.73
CA VAL A 51 -12.38 22.71 -4.57
C VAL A 51 -13.79 23.22 -4.23
N ALA A 52 -13.94 24.54 -4.11
CA ALA A 52 -15.18 25.22 -3.78
C ALA A 52 -16.29 24.95 -4.79
N TRP A 53 -15.94 24.81 -6.07
CA TRP A 53 -16.92 24.51 -7.12
C TRP A 53 -17.54 23.12 -6.94
N GLU A 54 -16.75 22.09 -6.67
CA GLU A 54 -17.27 20.74 -6.44
C GLU A 54 -18.15 20.70 -5.18
N VAL A 55 -17.77 21.44 -4.13
CA VAL A 55 -18.59 21.63 -2.91
C VAL A 55 -19.91 22.33 -3.25
N ALA A 56 -19.86 23.49 -3.91
CA ALA A 56 -21.05 24.28 -4.24
C ALA A 56 -22.03 23.52 -5.15
N ALA A 57 -21.51 22.83 -6.16
CA ALA A 57 -22.31 22.00 -7.06
C ALA A 57 -23.00 20.85 -6.30
N ALA A 58 -22.28 20.17 -5.40
CA ALA A 58 -22.85 19.10 -4.60
C ALA A 58 -23.90 19.60 -3.59
N LEU A 59 -23.74 20.79 -3.03
CA LEU A 59 -24.68 21.36 -2.06
C LEU A 59 -25.87 22.10 -2.70
N HIS A 60 -25.83 22.32 -4.01
CA HIS A 60 -26.74 23.18 -4.76
C HIS A 60 -26.73 24.64 -4.27
N ALA A 61 -25.56 25.13 -3.85
CA ALA A 61 -25.37 26.45 -3.26
C ALA A 61 -24.72 27.43 -4.26
N PRO A 62 -25.00 28.75 -4.17
CA PRO A 62 -24.30 29.75 -4.95
C PRO A 62 -22.79 29.76 -4.64
N LEU A 63 -21.97 29.84 -5.70
CA LEU A 63 -20.52 29.95 -5.61
C LEU A 63 -20.05 31.37 -5.97
N ASP A 64 -19.12 31.92 -5.20
CA ASP A 64 -18.34 33.11 -5.60
C ASP A 64 -16.88 32.99 -5.14
N ALA A 65 -16.01 33.81 -5.72
CA ALA A 65 -14.62 33.94 -5.29
C ALA A 65 -14.51 34.97 -4.16
N PHE A 66 -13.74 34.63 -3.13
CA PHE A 66 -13.32 35.54 -2.09
C PHE A 66 -11.83 35.86 -2.24
N ILE A 67 -11.52 37.12 -2.51
CA ILE A 67 -10.15 37.56 -2.77
C ILE A 67 -9.60 38.23 -1.52
N VAL A 68 -8.44 37.75 -1.07
CA VAL A 68 -7.66 38.32 0.02
C VAL A 68 -6.23 38.57 -0.46
N ARG A 69 -5.69 39.72 -0.07
CA ARG A 69 -4.30 40.13 -0.28
C ARG A 69 -3.62 40.31 1.06
N LYS A 70 -2.39 39.82 1.22
CA LYS A 70 -1.61 40.07 2.44
C LYS A 70 -0.99 41.46 2.36
N LEU A 71 -1.01 42.18 3.47
CA LEU A 71 -0.28 43.43 3.63
C LEU A 71 1.08 43.08 4.23
N GLY A 72 2.13 43.07 3.40
CA GLY A 72 3.50 42.84 3.86
C GLY A 72 4.07 44.03 4.63
N ALA A 73 5.00 43.76 5.55
CA ALA A 73 5.76 44.81 6.23
C ALA A 73 6.56 45.62 5.19
N PRO A 74 6.64 46.95 5.31
CA PRO A 74 7.49 47.77 4.45
C PRO A 74 8.94 47.26 4.46
N GLY A 75 9.49 46.90 3.28
CA GLY A 75 10.84 46.34 3.14
C GLY A 75 10.95 44.83 3.36
N HIS A 76 9.90 44.17 3.85
CA HIS A 76 9.83 42.71 4.08
C HIS A 76 8.48 42.17 3.62
N GLU A 77 8.28 42.11 2.30
CA GLU A 77 6.96 41.85 1.70
C GLU A 77 6.38 40.46 2.03
N GLU A 78 7.23 39.49 2.37
CA GLU A 78 6.83 38.15 2.82
C GLU A 78 6.34 38.10 4.28
N PHE A 79 6.62 39.12 5.09
CA PHE A 79 6.21 39.19 6.50
C PHE A 79 4.87 39.95 6.61
N ALA A 80 3.77 39.21 6.78
CA ALA A 80 2.43 39.81 6.81
C ALA A 80 2.15 40.57 8.11
N VAL A 81 1.78 41.85 7.99
CA VAL A 81 1.35 42.72 9.11
C VAL A 81 -0.16 42.93 9.15
N GLY A 82 -0.84 42.47 8.10
CA GLY A 82 -2.28 42.53 7.95
C GLY A 82 -2.72 41.89 6.64
N ALA A 83 -3.96 42.15 6.26
CA ALA A 83 -4.55 41.72 5.01
C ALA A 83 -5.61 42.70 4.53
N LEU A 84 -5.86 42.67 3.23
CA LEU A 84 -6.90 43.41 2.53
C LEU A 84 -7.85 42.40 1.89
N ALA A 85 -9.14 42.52 2.18
CA ALA A 85 -10.18 41.65 1.63
C ALA A 85 -11.09 42.40 0.63
N SER A 86 -11.92 41.61 -0.05
CA SER A 86 -12.95 42.09 -0.99
C SER A 86 -13.80 43.21 -0.36
N GLY A 87 -14.09 44.27 -1.11
CA GLY A 87 -14.76 45.48 -0.60
C GLY A 87 -13.83 46.53 0.04
N GLY A 88 -12.51 46.38 -0.09
CA GLY A 88 -11.52 47.37 0.36
C GLY A 88 -11.26 47.37 1.87
N ARG A 89 -11.67 46.31 2.58
CA ARG A 89 -11.50 46.21 4.03
C ARG A 89 -10.08 45.81 4.40
N VAL A 90 -9.47 46.59 5.29
CA VAL A 90 -8.11 46.37 5.79
C VAL A 90 -8.18 45.83 7.23
N VAL A 91 -7.63 44.64 7.45
CA VAL A 91 -7.46 44.03 8.77
C VAL A 91 -5.97 44.03 9.10
N VAL A 92 -5.58 44.50 10.28
CA VAL A 92 -4.16 44.60 10.67
C VAL A 92 -3.93 44.04 12.05
N ASN A 93 -2.70 43.58 12.29
CA ASN A 93 -2.26 43.18 13.61
C ASN A 93 -1.59 44.39 14.31
N ASP A 94 -2.32 45.00 15.26
CA ASP A 94 -1.89 46.21 15.96
C ASP A 94 -0.63 46.01 16.81
N ASP A 95 -0.38 44.80 17.30
CA ASP A 95 0.82 44.49 18.09
C ASP A 95 2.05 44.41 17.19
N VAL A 96 1.92 43.82 15.99
CA VAL A 96 2.98 43.77 14.98
C VAL A 96 3.29 45.15 14.42
N ILE A 97 2.26 45.96 14.13
CA ILE A 97 2.44 47.35 13.68
C ILE A 97 3.22 48.17 14.72
N ARG A 98 2.87 48.03 16.00
CA ARG A 98 3.57 48.69 17.11
C ARG A 98 5.01 48.21 17.27
N ALA A 99 5.24 46.91 17.22
CA ALA A 99 6.57 46.32 17.35
C ALA A 99 7.53 46.73 16.23
N LEU A 100 7.02 46.83 14.99
CA LEU A 100 7.81 47.22 13.82
C LEU A 100 7.84 48.73 13.56
N GLN A 101 7.21 49.54 14.44
CA GLN A 101 7.07 51.00 14.29
C GLN A 101 6.59 51.43 12.90
N ILE A 102 5.64 50.69 12.33
CA ILE A 102 5.11 50.97 10.99
C ILE A 102 4.24 52.21 11.06
N SER A 103 4.61 53.25 10.31
CA SER A 103 3.82 54.48 10.27
C SER A 103 2.49 54.29 9.52
N PRO A 104 1.44 55.06 9.87
CA PRO A 104 0.18 55.03 9.13
C PRO A 104 0.32 55.31 7.63
N GLY A 105 1.30 56.15 7.25
CA GLY A 105 1.60 56.46 5.85
C GLY A 105 2.18 55.27 5.08
N GLN A 106 3.09 54.51 5.70
CA GLN A 106 3.66 53.30 5.09
C GLN A 106 2.61 52.20 4.93
N LEU A 107 1.78 51.97 5.95
CA LEU A 107 0.70 51.00 5.88
C LEU A 107 -0.31 51.35 4.77
N ARG A 108 -0.68 52.63 4.66
CA ARG A 108 -1.58 53.12 3.60
C ARG A 108 -1.01 52.86 2.21
N ALA A 109 0.28 53.12 1.99
CA ALA A 109 0.93 52.86 0.70
C ALA A 109 0.89 51.38 0.31
N VAL A 110 1.13 50.47 1.27
CA VAL A 110 1.01 49.02 1.04
C VAL A 110 -0.44 48.64 0.74
N ALA A 111 -1.40 49.13 1.52
CA ALA A 111 -2.83 48.86 1.32
C ALA A 111 -3.36 49.37 -0.03
N GLU A 112 -2.95 50.56 -0.48
CA GLU A 112 -3.33 51.11 -1.78
C GLU A 112 -2.74 50.31 -2.96
N ARG A 113 -1.52 49.78 -2.81
CA ARG A 113 -0.89 48.92 -3.82
C ARG A 113 -1.62 47.58 -3.92
N GLU A 114 -1.82 46.92 -2.78
CA GLU A 114 -2.54 45.64 -2.74
C GLU A 114 -4.02 45.80 -3.13
N GLY A 115 -4.62 46.96 -2.86
CA GLY A 115 -6.00 47.27 -3.25
C GLY A 115 -6.20 47.42 -4.74
N ARG A 116 -5.24 48.02 -5.46
CA ARG A 116 -5.29 48.07 -6.93
C ARG A 116 -5.27 46.67 -7.55
N GLU A 117 -4.45 45.78 -7.01
CA GLU A 117 -4.39 44.39 -7.47
C GLU A 117 -5.65 43.59 -7.08
N LEU A 118 -6.20 43.83 -5.88
CA LEU A 118 -7.46 43.23 -5.45
C LEU A 118 -8.60 43.59 -6.41
N VAL A 119 -8.77 44.88 -6.72
CA VAL A 119 -9.80 45.37 -7.65
C VAL A 119 -9.62 44.77 -9.05
N ARG A 120 -8.38 44.67 -9.54
CA ARG A 120 -8.08 44.03 -10.83
C ARG A 120 -8.58 42.58 -10.86
N ARG A 121 -8.30 41.79 -9.80
CA ARG A 121 -8.71 40.38 -9.71
C ARG A 121 -10.22 40.22 -9.56
N GLU A 122 -10.86 41.08 -8.75
CA GLU A 122 -12.33 41.09 -8.62
C GLU A 122 -12.99 41.32 -9.98
N ALA A 123 -12.50 42.30 -10.75
CA ALA A 123 -13.00 42.59 -12.08
C ALA A 123 -12.79 41.40 -13.04
N ALA A 124 -11.60 40.78 -13.00
CA ALA A 124 -11.27 39.63 -13.85
C ALA A 124 -12.13 38.40 -13.57
N TYR A 125 -12.41 38.10 -12.30
CA TYR A 125 -13.16 36.88 -11.93
C TYR A 125 -14.68 37.06 -12.01
N ARG A 126 -15.21 38.21 -11.60
CA ARG A 126 -16.67 38.43 -11.56
C ARG A 126 -17.24 38.90 -12.89
N GLY A 127 -16.43 39.40 -13.81
CA GLY A 127 -16.89 39.88 -15.12
C GLY A 127 -17.96 40.97 -15.03
N GLY A 128 -17.93 41.78 -13.97
CA GLY A 128 -18.93 42.82 -13.69
C GLY A 128 -20.12 42.40 -12.81
N ARG A 129 -20.22 41.12 -12.39
CA ARG A 129 -21.21 40.69 -11.41
C ARG A 129 -20.92 41.26 -10.01
N PRO A 130 -21.94 41.66 -9.23
CA PRO A 130 -21.74 42.05 -7.83
C PRO A 130 -21.29 40.84 -6.99
N PRO A 131 -20.55 41.07 -5.88
CA PRO A 131 -20.25 40.02 -4.90
C PRO A 131 -21.54 39.43 -4.30
N LEU A 132 -21.49 38.16 -3.90
CA LEU A 132 -22.61 37.55 -3.18
C LEU A 132 -22.85 38.24 -1.83
N ASP A 133 -24.12 38.51 -1.53
CA ASP A 133 -24.53 38.94 -0.20
C ASP A 133 -24.45 37.76 0.78
N VAL A 134 -23.69 37.95 1.85
CA VAL A 134 -23.41 36.96 2.91
C VAL A 134 -24.13 37.28 4.22
N THR A 135 -24.80 38.42 4.30
CA THR A 135 -25.45 38.91 5.53
C THR A 135 -26.54 37.93 5.96
N GLY A 136 -26.47 37.45 7.22
CA GLY A 136 -27.44 36.50 7.77
C GLY A 136 -27.44 35.11 7.11
N LYS A 137 -26.43 34.76 6.30
CA LYS A 137 -26.30 33.46 5.61
C LYS A 137 -25.30 32.54 6.29
N THR A 138 -25.38 31.24 5.98
CA THR A 138 -24.34 30.26 6.30
C THR A 138 -23.29 30.30 5.20
N VAL A 139 -22.10 30.78 5.53
CA VAL A 139 -20.98 30.92 4.60
C VAL A 139 -20.03 29.74 4.78
N ILE A 140 -19.83 28.95 3.73
CA ILE A 140 -18.80 27.90 3.68
C ILE A 140 -17.60 28.47 2.92
N LEU A 141 -16.52 28.76 3.65
CA LEU A 141 -15.28 29.29 3.12
C LEU A 141 -14.30 28.15 2.82
N VAL A 142 -13.96 27.99 1.54
CA VAL A 142 -13.21 26.84 1.02
C VAL A 142 -11.83 27.27 0.51
N ASP A 143 -10.80 26.48 0.81
CA ASP A 143 -9.45 26.62 0.22
C ASP A 143 -8.89 25.24 -0.18
N ASP A 144 -7.80 25.20 -0.95
CA ASP A 144 -7.14 23.93 -1.33
C ASP A 144 -6.29 23.30 -0.21
N GLY A 145 -6.05 24.03 0.87
CA GLY A 145 -5.54 23.52 2.14
C GLY A 145 -5.10 24.64 3.07
N LEU A 146 -4.80 24.32 4.33
CA LEU A 146 -4.23 25.27 5.28
C LEU A 146 -2.82 24.87 5.65
N ALA A 147 -1.85 25.74 5.39
CA ALA A 147 -0.51 25.60 5.96
C ALA A 147 -0.40 26.36 7.29
N THR A 148 -0.18 27.68 7.21
CA THR A 148 -0.14 28.56 8.39
C THR A 148 -1.47 29.23 8.70
N GLY A 149 -2.46 29.10 7.81
CA GLY A 149 -3.78 29.71 7.98
C GLY A 149 -3.87 31.22 7.74
N ALA A 150 -2.76 31.94 7.50
CA ALA A 150 -2.78 33.41 7.46
C ALA A 150 -3.79 34.04 6.48
N SER A 151 -3.92 33.49 5.27
CA SER A 151 -4.90 33.96 4.28
C SER A 151 -6.34 33.67 4.72
N MET A 152 -6.57 32.49 5.30
CA MET A 152 -7.86 32.07 5.84
C MET A 152 -8.27 32.93 7.04
N PHE A 153 -7.34 33.23 7.95
CA PHE A 153 -7.59 34.11 9.10
C PHE A 153 -8.05 35.50 8.66
N ALA A 154 -7.35 36.09 7.69
CA ALA A 154 -7.75 37.38 7.12
C ALA A 154 -9.15 37.33 6.49
N ALA A 155 -9.47 36.24 5.80
CA ALA A 155 -10.79 36.05 5.20
C ALA A 155 -11.89 35.95 6.26
N VAL A 156 -11.67 35.18 7.31
CA VAL A 156 -12.60 35.02 8.44
C VAL A 156 -12.88 36.36 9.11
N GLN A 157 -11.85 37.17 9.37
CA GLN A 157 -12.02 38.50 9.97
C GLN A 157 -12.88 39.41 9.10
N ALA A 158 -12.59 39.48 7.80
CA ALA A 158 -13.36 40.30 6.86
C ALA A 158 -14.82 39.83 6.71
N LEU A 159 -15.06 38.51 6.75
CA LEU A 159 -16.41 37.95 6.66
C LEU A 159 -17.22 38.18 7.94
N ARG A 160 -16.61 38.12 9.13
CA ARG A 160 -17.30 38.40 10.40
C ARG A 160 -17.92 39.80 10.45
N GLU A 161 -17.25 40.80 9.90
CA GLU A 161 -17.81 42.16 9.78
C GLU A 161 -18.92 42.29 8.72
N SER A 162 -19.20 41.23 7.96
CA SER A 162 -20.34 41.16 7.03
C SER A 162 -21.55 40.46 7.66
N GLU A 163 -21.47 40.16 8.96
CA GLU A 163 -22.55 39.59 9.79
C GLU A 163 -23.23 38.33 9.19
N PRO A 164 -22.48 37.28 8.80
CA PRO A 164 -23.08 36.00 8.43
C PRO A 164 -23.75 35.37 9.65
N ALA A 165 -24.78 34.54 9.42
CA ALA A 165 -25.42 33.78 10.48
C ALA A 165 -24.51 32.65 11.00
N GLN A 166 -23.74 32.04 10.10
CA GLN A 166 -22.73 31.04 10.41
C GLN A 166 -21.55 31.15 9.43
N LEU A 167 -20.35 30.86 9.92
CA LEU A 167 -19.14 30.76 9.13
C LEU A 167 -18.50 29.40 9.35
N VAL A 168 -18.33 28.64 8.27
CA VAL A 168 -17.75 27.29 8.25
C VAL A 168 -16.51 27.32 7.39
N ILE A 169 -15.39 26.80 7.89
CA ILE A 169 -14.19 26.58 7.08
C ILE A 169 -14.22 25.15 6.55
N ALA A 170 -13.92 24.96 5.27
CA ALA A 170 -13.79 23.63 4.70
C ALA A 170 -12.52 23.51 3.86
N VAL A 171 -11.63 22.57 4.21
CA VAL A 171 -10.36 22.36 3.51
C VAL A 171 -10.00 20.88 3.34
N PRO A 172 -9.32 20.50 2.26
CA PRO A 172 -8.89 19.10 2.06
C PRO A 172 -7.82 18.63 3.03
N ALA A 173 -6.82 19.48 3.30
CA ALA A 173 -5.68 19.11 4.13
C ALA A 173 -5.18 20.29 4.98
N ALA A 174 -4.91 20.03 6.26
CA ALA A 174 -4.37 21.01 7.20
C ALA A 174 -3.67 20.34 8.40
N PRO A 175 -2.71 21.00 9.07
CA PRO A 175 -2.21 20.55 10.36
C PRO A 175 -3.32 20.57 11.41
N GLU A 176 -3.34 19.58 12.30
CA GLU A 176 -4.29 19.53 13.42
C GLU A 176 -4.23 20.79 14.30
N SER A 177 -3.02 21.34 14.52
CA SER A 177 -2.83 22.57 15.29
C SER A 177 -3.56 23.77 14.68
N THR A 178 -3.52 23.91 13.35
CA THR A 178 -4.18 25.00 12.63
C THR A 178 -5.69 24.82 12.63
N CYS A 179 -6.21 23.60 12.48
CA CYS A 179 -7.65 23.33 12.60
C CYS A 179 -8.18 23.70 13.99
N ARG A 180 -7.45 23.36 15.06
CA ARG A 180 -7.84 23.72 16.44
C ARG A 180 -7.86 25.23 16.67
N GLU A 181 -6.91 25.97 16.09
CA GLU A 181 -6.88 27.43 16.18
C GLU A 181 -8.13 28.04 15.52
N PHE A 182 -8.50 27.56 14.32
CA PHE A 182 -9.69 28.04 13.63
C PHE A 182 -11.00 27.61 14.29
N ALA A 183 -11.06 26.45 14.96
CA ALA A 183 -12.25 26.02 15.68
C ALA A 183 -12.67 27.00 16.79
N GLY A 184 -11.75 27.84 17.29
CA GLY A 184 -12.08 28.93 18.21
C GLY A 184 -12.56 30.23 17.54
N LEU A 185 -12.47 30.33 16.22
CA LEU A 185 -12.68 31.54 15.42
C LEU A 185 -13.87 31.46 14.46
N VAL A 186 -14.43 30.28 14.22
CA VAL A 186 -15.58 30.06 13.32
C VAL A 186 -16.57 29.08 13.96
N ASP A 187 -17.75 28.91 13.35
CA ASP A 187 -18.78 28.03 13.89
C ASP A 187 -18.46 26.54 13.67
N ASP A 188 -17.75 26.22 12.58
CA ASP A 188 -17.28 24.86 12.31
C ASP A 188 -16.04 24.83 11.38
N VAL A 189 -15.24 23.77 11.51
CA VAL A 189 -14.06 23.49 10.67
C VAL A 189 -14.11 22.05 10.17
N VAL A 190 -14.33 21.90 8.86
CA VAL A 190 -14.36 20.61 8.17
C VAL A 190 -13.03 20.39 7.45
N CYS A 191 -12.26 19.40 7.89
CA CYS A 191 -10.97 19.05 7.29
C CYS A 191 -10.95 17.57 6.87
N ALA A 192 -10.72 17.29 5.58
CA ALA A 192 -10.77 15.91 5.09
C ALA A 192 -9.57 15.05 5.53
N SER A 193 -8.39 15.64 5.67
CA SER A 193 -7.17 14.94 6.12
C SER A 193 -6.26 15.84 6.94
N MET A 194 -5.63 15.29 7.99
CA MET A 194 -4.68 16.01 8.85
C MET A 194 -3.31 15.30 8.86
N PRO A 195 -2.53 15.36 7.77
CA PRO A 195 -1.29 14.60 7.66
C PRO A 195 -0.22 15.12 8.63
N THR A 196 0.55 14.19 9.22
CA THR A 196 1.66 14.50 10.13
C THR A 196 2.93 13.78 9.68
N PRO A 197 4.07 14.49 9.46
CA PRO A 197 4.23 15.95 9.53
C PRO A 197 3.56 16.67 8.35
N PHE A 198 2.99 17.85 8.60
CA PHE A 198 2.47 18.72 7.55
C PHE A 198 3.58 19.66 7.07
N LEU A 199 3.97 19.56 5.79
CA LEU A 199 5.05 20.37 5.21
C LEU A 199 4.51 21.51 4.34
N ALA A 200 3.65 21.20 3.37
CA ALA A 200 3.00 22.18 2.52
C ALA A 200 1.68 21.63 1.97
N VAL A 201 0.77 22.51 1.54
CA VAL A 201 -0.54 22.10 0.99
C VAL A 201 -0.38 21.23 -0.25
N GLY A 202 0.50 21.61 -1.18
CA GLY A 202 0.68 20.90 -2.45
C GLY A 202 1.16 19.46 -2.30
N GLU A 203 1.76 19.13 -1.16
CA GLU A 203 2.25 17.78 -0.85
C GLU A 203 1.11 16.79 -0.60
N SER A 204 -0.09 17.27 -0.30
CA SER A 204 -1.29 16.43 -0.23
C SER A 204 -1.86 16.09 -1.61
N PHE A 205 -1.30 16.62 -2.71
CA PHE A 205 -1.83 16.45 -4.07
C PHE A 205 -0.82 15.78 -5.01
N TRP A 206 -1.28 14.90 -5.90
CA TRP A 206 -0.46 14.34 -6.99
C TRP A 206 -0.28 15.34 -8.13
N ASP A 207 -1.34 16.07 -8.48
CA ASP A 207 -1.36 17.19 -9.40
C ASP A 207 -1.77 18.47 -8.65
N PHE A 208 -0.78 19.32 -8.41
CA PHE A 208 -0.95 20.63 -7.77
C PHE A 208 -0.58 21.78 -8.71
N ARG A 209 -0.82 21.64 -10.02
CA ARG A 209 -0.59 22.72 -10.99
C ARG A 209 -1.29 24.00 -10.57
N GLN A 210 -0.69 25.14 -10.93
CA GLN A 210 -1.23 26.44 -10.55
C GLN A 210 -2.55 26.71 -11.28
N VAL A 211 -3.60 27.05 -10.51
CA VAL A 211 -4.90 27.45 -11.04
C VAL A 211 -4.76 28.79 -11.77
N THR A 212 -5.23 28.84 -13.02
CA THR A 212 -5.17 30.04 -13.87
C THR A 212 -6.39 30.94 -13.65
N ASP A 213 -6.27 32.21 -14.04
CA ASP A 213 -7.39 33.16 -13.94
C ASP A 213 -8.55 32.74 -14.88
N ASP A 214 -8.24 32.14 -16.04
CA ASP A 214 -9.22 31.59 -16.98
C ASP A 214 -10.00 30.41 -16.38
N GLU A 215 -9.31 29.53 -15.64
CA GLU A 215 -9.95 28.41 -14.95
C GLU A 215 -10.90 28.91 -13.86
N VAL A 216 -10.49 29.91 -13.07
CA VAL A 216 -11.38 30.57 -12.09
C VAL A 216 -12.61 31.17 -12.77
N HIS A 217 -12.43 31.88 -13.89
CA HIS A 217 -13.53 32.48 -14.63
C HIS A 217 -14.51 31.43 -15.16
N GLN A 218 -14.00 30.31 -15.72
CA GLN A 218 -14.84 29.21 -16.19
C GLN A 218 -15.65 28.55 -15.07
N LEU A 219 -15.03 28.30 -13.92
CA LEU A 219 -15.71 27.71 -12.76
C LEU A 219 -16.81 28.64 -12.23
N LEU A 220 -16.54 29.94 -12.12
CA LEU A 220 -17.52 30.93 -11.66
C LEU A 220 -18.66 31.20 -12.66
N ALA A 221 -18.46 30.89 -13.94
CA ALA A 221 -19.49 31.01 -14.97
C ALA A 221 -20.39 29.76 -15.07
N THR A 222 -19.95 28.62 -14.53
CA THR A 222 -20.69 27.37 -14.54
C THR A 222 -21.66 27.34 -13.36
N ALA A 223 -22.96 27.20 -13.63
CA ALA A 223 -23.99 27.23 -12.59
C ALA A 223 -23.88 26.06 -11.61
N THR A 224 -23.98 26.36 -10.32
CA THR A 224 -23.98 25.38 -9.22
C THR A 224 -25.36 25.21 -8.57
N THR A 225 -26.33 26.07 -8.91
CA THR A 225 -27.68 26.11 -8.31
C THR A 225 -28.78 25.54 -9.21
N ASP A 226 -28.44 25.07 -10.40
CA ASP A 226 -29.43 24.68 -11.39
C ASP A 226 -30.04 23.32 -11.06
N ARG A 227 -31.33 23.31 -10.69
CA ARG A 227 -32.11 22.08 -10.40
C ARG A 227 -32.58 21.38 -11.68
N SER A 228 -32.31 21.97 -12.86
CA SER A 228 -32.86 21.54 -14.16
C SER A 228 -32.29 20.23 -14.71
N THR A 229 -31.28 19.66 -14.07
CA THR A 229 -30.99 18.23 -14.21
C THR A 229 -31.50 17.57 -12.95
N THR A 230 -32.62 16.84 -13.03
CA THR A 230 -32.73 15.62 -12.22
C THR A 230 -31.39 14.93 -12.43
N PRO A 231 -30.53 14.77 -11.41
CA PRO A 231 -29.29 14.07 -11.66
C PRO A 231 -29.75 12.73 -12.19
N ALA A 232 -29.34 12.37 -13.42
CA ALA A 232 -29.35 10.98 -13.80
C ALA A 232 -28.73 10.27 -12.60
N ARG A 233 -29.46 9.34 -11.96
CA ARG A 233 -29.05 8.70 -10.70
C ARG A 233 -27.56 8.42 -10.80
N VAL A 234 -26.76 9.22 -10.09
CA VAL A 234 -25.30 9.05 -10.13
C VAL A 234 -25.07 7.77 -9.36
N LEU A 235 -24.67 6.73 -10.10
CA LEU A 235 -24.41 5.44 -9.48
C LEU A 235 -23.32 5.64 -8.43
N THR A 236 -23.51 5.07 -7.25
CA THR A 236 -22.44 5.04 -6.25
C THR A 236 -21.28 4.20 -6.77
N ALA A 237 -20.08 4.38 -6.20
CA ALA A 237 -18.94 3.54 -6.55
C ALA A 237 -19.27 2.04 -6.38
N ALA A 238 -20.01 1.67 -5.33
CA ALA A 238 -20.45 0.31 -5.09
C ALA A 238 -21.44 -0.19 -6.15
N GLU A 239 -22.37 0.65 -6.60
CA GLU A 239 -23.32 0.30 -7.67
C GLU A 239 -22.61 0.10 -9.02
N VAL A 240 -21.63 0.94 -9.33
CA VAL A 240 -20.78 0.78 -10.52
C VAL A 240 -20.00 -0.54 -10.43
N LEU A 241 -19.34 -0.81 -9.31
CA LEU A 241 -18.60 -2.06 -9.13
C LEU A 241 -19.51 -3.29 -9.14
N SER A 242 -20.70 -3.19 -8.56
CA SER A 242 -21.68 -4.29 -8.55
C SER A 242 -22.14 -4.64 -9.97
N SER A 243 -22.30 -3.66 -10.87
CA SER A 243 -22.74 -3.91 -12.25
C SER A 243 -21.67 -4.54 -13.15
N VAL A 244 -20.39 -4.36 -12.82
CA VAL A 244 -19.25 -4.89 -13.60
C VAL A 244 -18.48 -6.03 -12.92
N ALA A 245 -18.83 -6.34 -11.67
CA ALA A 245 -18.21 -7.45 -10.94
C ALA A 245 -18.47 -8.79 -11.63
N ILE A 246 -17.45 -9.63 -11.68
CA ILE A 246 -17.48 -10.96 -12.29
C ILE A 246 -17.58 -11.98 -11.16
N ASP A 247 -18.61 -12.83 -11.16
CA ASP A 247 -18.79 -13.82 -10.09
C ASP A 247 -17.58 -14.74 -9.95
N ALA A 248 -17.07 -14.87 -8.74
CA ALA A 248 -15.90 -15.69 -8.42
C ALA A 248 -16.23 -16.56 -7.19
N PRO A 249 -17.13 -17.54 -7.31
CA PRO A 249 -17.51 -18.40 -6.20
C PRO A 249 -16.25 -19.06 -5.59
N SER A 250 -16.18 -19.06 -4.25
CA SER A 250 -14.98 -19.50 -3.50
C SER A 250 -13.69 -18.76 -3.88
N GLY A 251 -13.80 -17.54 -4.41
CA GLY A 251 -12.65 -16.74 -4.87
C GLY A 251 -12.07 -17.20 -6.20
N VAL A 252 -12.75 -18.05 -6.98
CA VAL A 252 -12.25 -18.55 -8.27
C VAL A 252 -13.09 -17.99 -9.41
N PRO A 253 -12.57 -17.02 -10.20
CA PRO A 253 -13.27 -16.46 -11.35
C PRO A 253 -13.47 -17.50 -12.48
N PRO A 254 -14.37 -17.24 -13.45
CA PRO A 254 -14.56 -18.11 -14.60
C PRO A 254 -13.26 -18.24 -15.41
N ARG A 255 -13.04 -19.41 -16.02
CA ARG A 255 -11.82 -19.68 -16.81
C ARG A 255 -11.58 -18.65 -17.92
N ALA A 256 -12.64 -18.25 -18.64
CA ALA A 256 -12.53 -17.25 -19.70
C ALA A 256 -12.00 -15.91 -19.17
N THR A 257 -12.46 -15.49 -17.99
CA THR A 257 -11.99 -14.27 -17.31
C THR A 257 -10.52 -14.39 -16.92
N LEU A 258 -10.12 -15.54 -16.36
CA LEU A 258 -8.71 -15.79 -16.03
C LEU A 258 -7.82 -15.85 -17.28
N GLU A 259 -8.31 -16.40 -18.38
CA GLU A 259 -7.58 -16.43 -19.66
C GLU A 259 -7.35 -15.04 -20.23
N GLU A 260 -8.36 -14.18 -20.20
CA GLU A 260 -8.27 -12.79 -20.65
C GLU A 260 -7.33 -11.97 -19.76
N LEU A 261 -7.49 -12.08 -18.44
CA LEU A 261 -6.64 -11.36 -17.47
C LEU A 261 -5.17 -11.80 -17.56
N ILE A 262 -4.93 -13.11 -17.58
CA ILE A 262 -3.57 -13.67 -17.47
C ILE A 262 -2.86 -13.71 -18.83
N GLY A 263 -3.59 -14.04 -19.90
CA GLY A 263 -3.04 -14.16 -21.25
C GLY A 263 -1.76 -15.01 -21.30
N ASP A 264 -0.71 -14.41 -21.86
CA ASP A 264 0.61 -15.01 -22.04
C ASP A 264 1.62 -14.59 -20.95
N ALA A 265 1.15 -14.01 -19.84
CA ALA A 265 2.02 -13.58 -18.74
C ALA A 265 2.92 -14.73 -18.27
N ARG A 266 4.21 -14.44 -18.13
CA ARG A 266 5.19 -15.39 -17.60
C ARG A 266 5.14 -15.49 -16.09
N ILE A 267 4.76 -14.42 -15.41
CA ILE A 267 4.75 -14.36 -13.95
C ILE A 267 3.36 -13.94 -13.48
N VAL A 268 2.71 -14.76 -12.67
CA VAL A 268 1.42 -14.42 -12.06
C VAL A 268 1.60 -14.40 -10.55
N LEU A 269 1.58 -13.21 -9.96
CA LEU A 269 1.65 -13.02 -8.53
C LEU A 269 0.24 -13.00 -7.96
N ILE A 270 -0.05 -13.93 -7.06
CA ILE A 270 -1.35 -14.06 -6.42
C ILE A 270 -1.19 -13.78 -4.91
N GLY A 271 -1.74 -12.63 -4.53
CA GLY A 271 -1.72 -12.07 -3.20
C GLY A 271 -2.66 -12.76 -2.22
N GLU A 272 -2.58 -12.37 -0.96
CA GLU A 272 -3.59 -12.59 0.06
C GLU A 272 -3.64 -11.40 1.02
N SER A 273 -4.82 -10.96 1.46
CA SER A 273 -4.92 -9.88 2.47
C SER A 273 -4.76 -10.39 3.90
N SER A 274 -4.65 -11.72 4.08
CA SER A 274 -4.24 -12.32 5.34
C SER A 274 -3.44 -13.60 5.14
N HIS A 275 -2.50 -13.89 6.05
CA HIS A 275 -1.76 -15.16 6.08
C HIS A 275 -2.52 -16.35 6.68
N GLY A 276 -3.78 -16.15 7.07
CA GLY A 276 -4.51 -17.10 7.89
C GLY A 276 -5.95 -17.34 7.44
N THR A 277 -6.27 -17.06 6.18
CA THR A 277 -7.63 -17.20 5.65
C THR A 277 -7.73 -18.39 4.70
N HIS A 278 -8.64 -19.31 5.00
CA HIS A 278 -8.82 -20.56 4.26
C HIS A 278 -9.13 -20.32 2.77
N GLU A 279 -10.10 -19.45 2.47
CA GLU A 279 -10.59 -19.24 1.11
C GLU A 279 -9.51 -18.61 0.20
N PHE A 280 -8.59 -17.81 0.75
CA PHE A 280 -7.47 -17.25 -0.02
C PHE A 280 -6.50 -18.35 -0.46
N TYR A 281 -6.15 -19.27 0.43
CA TYR A 281 -5.30 -20.41 0.09
C TYR A 281 -6.00 -21.36 -0.90
N GLU A 282 -7.30 -21.63 -0.71
CA GLU A 282 -8.07 -22.51 -1.57
C GLU A 282 -8.20 -21.96 -2.99
N ALA A 283 -8.52 -20.67 -3.13
CA ALA A 283 -8.60 -19.99 -4.42
C ALA A 283 -7.24 -19.95 -5.11
N ARG A 284 -6.16 -19.58 -4.40
CA ARG A 284 -4.79 -19.62 -4.94
C ARG A 284 -4.41 -21.00 -5.44
N ALA A 285 -4.65 -22.04 -4.64
CA ALA A 285 -4.37 -23.42 -5.02
C ALA A 285 -5.15 -23.82 -6.28
N THR A 286 -6.44 -23.49 -6.35
CA THR A 286 -7.30 -23.86 -7.49
C THR A 286 -6.91 -23.14 -8.78
N ILE A 287 -6.66 -21.83 -8.73
CA ILE A 287 -6.18 -21.05 -9.88
C ILE A 287 -4.82 -21.59 -10.34
N THR A 288 -3.93 -21.90 -9.40
CA THR A 288 -2.59 -22.40 -9.71
C THR A 288 -2.62 -23.80 -10.33
N LYS A 289 -3.51 -24.69 -9.87
CA LYS A 289 -3.73 -26.01 -10.50
C LYS A 289 -4.08 -25.86 -11.98
N TRP A 290 -5.02 -24.97 -12.30
CA TRP A 290 -5.40 -24.67 -13.67
C TRP A 290 -4.25 -24.06 -14.49
N LEU A 291 -3.51 -23.09 -13.93
CA LEU A 291 -2.35 -22.49 -14.60
C LEU A 291 -1.28 -23.54 -14.95
N ILE A 292 -1.06 -24.50 -14.06
CA ILE A 292 -0.11 -25.59 -14.22
C ILE A 292 -0.58 -26.59 -15.28
N ASP A 293 -1.85 -27.01 -15.26
CA ASP A 293 -2.36 -28.04 -16.17
C ASP A 293 -2.68 -27.52 -17.58
N GLU A 294 -3.18 -26.28 -17.69
CA GLU A 294 -3.72 -25.76 -18.95
C GLU A 294 -2.91 -24.60 -19.55
N LYS A 295 -2.13 -23.87 -18.75
CA LYS A 295 -1.38 -22.69 -19.21
C LYS A 295 0.15 -22.88 -19.20
N GLY A 296 0.63 -24.07 -18.87
CA GLY A 296 2.05 -24.44 -18.95
C GLY A 296 2.92 -23.83 -17.85
N PHE A 297 2.34 -23.40 -16.73
CA PHE A 297 3.11 -22.98 -15.56
C PHE A 297 3.87 -24.17 -14.97
N CYS A 298 5.14 -23.96 -14.67
CA CYS A 298 6.06 -25.02 -14.26
C CYS A 298 6.69 -24.80 -12.89
N ALA A 299 6.31 -23.73 -12.19
CA ALA A 299 6.77 -23.49 -10.83
C ALA A 299 5.76 -22.67 -10.03
N VAL A 300 5.71 -22.97 -8.74
CA VAL A 300 5.11 -22.13 -7.70
C VAL A 300 6.23 -21.61 -6.82
N ALA A 301 6.37 -20.31 -6.69
CA ALA A 301 7.34 -19.65 -5.84
C ALA A 301 6.62 -18.95 -4.69
N ALA A 302 6.78 -19.46 -3.48
CA ALA A 302 6.08 -19.00 -2.29
C ALA A 302 6.94 -18.03 -1.47
N GLU A 303 6.30 -17.12 -0.71
CA GLU A 303 6.86 -16.34 0.39
C GLU A 303 7.24 -17.25 1.57
N ALA A 304 8.11 -18.20 1.28
CA ALA A 304 8.52 -19.31 2.11
C ALA A 304 10.03 -19.39 2.13
N ASP A 305 10.57 -19.93 3.22
CA ASP A 305 11.99 -20.17 3.36
C ASP A 305 12.51 -21.11 2.27
N TRP A 306 13.61 -20.72 1.61
CA TRP A 306 14.20 -21.46 0.49
C TRP A 306 14.45 -22.95 0.76
N PRO A 307 15.19 -23.35 1.83
CA PRO A 307 15.48 -24.76 2.08
C PRO A 307 14.22 -25.58 2.44
N ASP A 308 13.25 -24.98 3.13
CA ASP A 308 12.03 -25.65 3.57
C ASP A 308 11.11 -25.96 2.38
N ALA A 309 10.92 -24.96 1.52
CA ALA A 309 10.21 -25.14 0.27
C ALA A 309 10.96 -26.10 -0.68
N TYR A 310 12.29 -26.13 -0.62
CA TYR A 310 13.05 -27.09 -1.42
C TYR A 310 12.83 -28.54 -0.97
N ARG A 311 12.67 -28.82 0.33
CA ARG A 311 12.25 -30.15 0.81
C ARG A 311 10.92 -30.57 0.19
N VAL A 312 9.94 -29.67 0.14
CA VAL A 312 8.66 -29.88 -0.56
C VAL A 312 8.88 -30.11 -2.06
N ASN A 313 9.76 -29.34 -2.70
CA ASN A 313 10.10 -29.52 -4.11
C ASN A 313 10.60 -30.93 -4.42
N ARG A 314 11.50 -31.44 -3.56
CA ARG A 314 12.05 -32.79 -3.70
C ARG A 314 10.97 -33.84 -3.57
N TYR A 315 10.04 -33.67 -2.62
CA TYR A 315 8.88 -34.54 -2.48
C TYR A 315 8.04 -34.54 -3.76
N VAL A 316 7.57 -33.38 -4.21
CA VAL A 316 6.65 -33.29 -5.37
C VAL A 316 7.29 -33.77 -6.68
N ARG A 317 8.62 -33.66 -6.82
CA ARG A 317 9.37 -34.17 -7.97
C ARG A 317 9.83 -35.62 -7.83
N GLY A 318 9.68 -36.24 -6.65
CA GLY A 318 10.09 -37.62 -6.40
C GLY A 318 11.59 -37.81 -6.22
N LEU A 319 12.29 -36.77 -5.83
CA LEU A 319 13.74 -36.75 -5.59
C LEU A 319 14.08 -36.87 -4.09
N GLY A 320 13.08 -36.79 -3.21
CA GLY A 320 13.24 -36.84 -1.75
C GLY A 320 13.04 -38.22 -1.13
N VAL A 321 13.18 -38.27 0.20
CA VAL A 321 12.89 -39.46 1.02
C VAL A 321 11.54 -39.40 1.73
N ASP A 322 10.91 -38.22 1.76
CA ASP A 322 9.59 -38.05 2.36
C ASP A 322 8.53 -38.79 1.54
N GLU A 323 7.66 -39.54 2.21
CA GLU A 323 6.63 -40.37 1.55
C GLU A 323 5.26 -39.67 1.49
N THR A 324 5.03 -38.65 2.34
CA THR A 324 3.76 -37.92 2.44
C THR A 324 3.97 -36.41 2.37
N ALA A 325 2.92 -35.69 1.97
CA ALA A 325 2.92 -34.23 1.98
C ALA A 325 3.15 -33.66 3.39
N ASP A 326 2.52 -34.24 4.43
CA ASP A 326 2.74 -33.85 5.82
C ASP A 326 4.22 -33.96 6.23
N ALA A 327 4.89 -35.06 5.87
CA ALA A 327 6.30 -35.25 6.16
C ALA A 327 7.19 -34.23 5.45
N ALA A 328 6.90 -33.92 4.19
CA ALA A 328 7.62 -32.91 3.42
C ALA A 328 7.44 -31.49 4.02
N LEU A 329 6.25 -31.20 4.55
CA LEU A 329 5.91 -29.93 5.19
C LEU A 329 6.49 -29.77 6.60
N LEU A 330 7.00 -30.85 7.23
CA LEU A 330 7.66 -30.78 8.53
C LEU A 330 8.87 -29.83 8.54
N GLY A 331 9.47 -29.54 7.37
CA GLY A 331 10.54 -28.57 7.25
C GLY A 331 10.15 -27.18 7.73
N PHE A 332 8.90 -26.74 7.60
CA PHE A 332 8.46 -25.43 8.08
C PHE A 332 8.30 -25.41 9.61
N GLU A 333 9.41 -25.24 10.33
CA GLU A 333 9.46 -25.28 11.80
C GLU A 333 9.36 -23.90 12.44
N ARG A 334 9.81 -22.87 11.70
CA ARG A 334 9.89 -21.49 12.21
C ARG A 334 8.50 -20.87 12.33
N PHE A 335 8.37 -19.96 13.30
CA PHE A 335 7.17 -19.14 13.41
C PHE A 335 6.98 -18.25 12.15
N PRO A 336 5.75 -18.19 11.60
CA PRO A 336 4.59 -19.04 11.92
C PRO A 336 4.56 -20.35 11.12
N ALA A 337 4.23 -21.47 11.78
CA ALA A 337 4.13 -22.76 11.08
C ALA A 337 2.93 -22.82 10.11
N TRP A 338 1.77 -22.28 10.50
CA TRP A 338 0.49 -22.47 9.79
C TRP A 338 0.44 -21.88 8.38
N MET A 339 1.30 -20.90 8.05
CA MET A 339 1.35 -20.30 6.72
C MET A 339 1.55 -21.36 5.64
N TRP A 340 2.45 -22.31 5.88
CA TRP A 340 2.76 -23.38 4.91
C TRP A 340 2.39 -24.77 5.44
N ARG A 341 2.18 -24.94 6.76
CA ARG A 341 1.65 -26.17 7.38
C ARG A 341 0.17 -26.04 7.70
N ASN A 342 -0.62 -26.11 6.65
CA ASN A 342 -2.07 -26.14 6.74
C ASN A 342 -2.65 -27.18 5.79
N THR A 343 -3.93 -27.48 5.98
CA THR A 343 -4.65 -28.51 5.21
C THR A 343 -4.68 -28.21 3.71
N VAL A 344 -4.86 -26.94 3.32
CA VAL A 344 -4.93 -26.55 1.90
C VAL A 344 -3.58 -26.72 1.19
N VAL A 345 -2.48 -26.30 1.82
CA VAL A 345 -1.14 -26.47 1.25
C VAL A 345 -0.75 -27.95 1.18
N ARG A 346 -1.06 -28.75 2.21
CA ARG A 346 -0.88 -30.21 2.18
C ARG A 346 -1.59 -30.83 0.98
N ASP A 347 -2.87 -30.50 0.78
CA ASP A 347 -3.68 -31.06 -0.31
C ASP A 347 -3.18 -30.58 -1.69
N PHE A 348 -2.67 -29.35 -1.79
CA PHE A 348 -2.03 -28.85 -3.01
C PHE A 348 -0.72 -29.57 -3.32
N VAL A 349 0.13 -29.79 -2.30
CA VAL A 349 1.42 -30.49 -2.42
C VAL A 349 1.22 -31.95 -2.82
N ASP A 350 0.24 -32.63 -2.21
CA ASP A 350 -0.12 -34.01 -2.57
C ASP A 350 -0.63 -34.10 -4.01
N TRP A 351 -1.53 -33.20 -4.40
CA TRP A 351 -1.98 -33.09 -5.79
C TRP A 351 -0.81 -32.87 -6.76
N LEU A 352 0.11 -31.96 -6.43
CA LEU A 352 1.26 -31.65 -7.28
C LEU A 352 2.19 -32.86 -7.44
N ARG A 353 2.38 -33.65 -6.37
CA ARG A 353 3.12 -34.92 -6.41
C ARG A 353 2.46 -35.92 -7.37
N VAL A 354 1.15 -36.16 -7.22
CA VAL A 354 0.41 -37.09 -8.08
C VAL A 354 0.47 -36.65 -9.55
N ARG A 355 0.23 -35.37 -9.82
CA ARG A 355 0.29 -34.78 -11.15
C ARG A 355 1.68 -34.93 -11.79
N ASN A 356 2.75 -34.67 -11.03
CA ASN A 356 4.12 -34.81 -11.53
C ASN A 356 4.52 -36.27 -11.84
N GLN A 357 4.00 -37.26 -11.11
CA GLN A 357 4.20 -38.68 -11.41
C GLN A 357 3.56 -39.07 -12.77
N GLN A 358 2.40 -38.48 -13.08
CA GLN A 358 1.74 -38.67 -14.37
C GLN A 358 2.54 -38.00 -15.50
N CYS A 359 3.08 -36.81 -15.28
CA CYS A 359 3.94 -36.12 -16.25
C CYS A 359 5.23 -36.90 -16.56
N GLU A 360 5.85 -37.54 -15.55
CA GLU A 360 7.05 -38.37 -15.73
C GLU A 360 6.77 -39.54 -16.69
N SER A 361 5.62 -40.20 -16.51
CA SER A 361 5.16 -41.28 -17.40
C SER A 361 4.87 -40.78 -18.82
N GLY A 362 4.43 -39.52 -18.96
CA GLY A 362 4.07 -38.87 -20.23
C GLY A 362 5.19 -38.06 -20.91
N ARG A 363 6.41 -38.02 -20.35
CA ARG A 363 7.53 -37.15 -20.79
C ARG A 363 7.18 -35.65 -20.84
N GLN A 364 6.26 -35.20 -19.97
CA GLN A 364 5.90 -33.79 -19.79
C GLN A 364 6.75 -33.14 -18.70
N ARG A 365 6.88 -31.81 -18.76
CA ARG A 365 7.64 -31.04 -17.76
C ARG A 365 6.92 -31.07 -16.40
N GLN A 366 7.62 -31.52 -15.36
CA GLN A 366 7.13 -31.44 -13.98
C GLN A 366 7.09 -29.98 -13.50
N ALA A 367 6.17 -29.69 -12.58
CA ALA A 367 6.14 -28.40 -11.88
C ALA A 367 6.78 -28.52 -10.50
N GLY A 368 7.52 -27.48 -10.08
CA GLY A 368 8.19 -27.45 -8.78
C GLY A 368 7.55 -26.47 -7.79
N PHE A 369 7.92 -26.61 -6.52
CA PHE A 369 7.54 -25.72 -5.41
C PHE A 369 8.80 -25.08 -4.82
N TYR A 370 8.88 -23.76 -4.76
CA TYR A 370 10.11 -23.03 -4.44
C TYR A 370 9.84 -21.98 -3.38
N GLY A 371 10.84 -21.67 -2.56
CA GLY A 371 10.80 -20.54 -1.64
C GLY A 371 11.32 -19.28 -2.30
N LEU A 372 11.08 -18.13 -1.69
CA LEU A 372 11.63 -16.84 -2.09
C LEU A 372 12.25 -16.07 -0.92
N ASP A 373 11.91 -16.43 0.31
CA ASP A 373 12.17 -15.65 1.51
C ASP A 373 13.54 -15.94 2.13
N LEU A 374 14.01 -15.05 3.01
CA LEU A 374 15.40 -15.01 3.48
C LEU A 374 15.61 -15.31 4.97
N TYR A 375 14.57 -15.66 5.72
CA TYR A 375 14.69 -15.83 7.17
C TYR A 375 15.48 -17.08 7.59
N SER A 376 15.62 -18.05 6.71
CA SER A 376 16.30 -19.35 6.94
C SER A 376 17.84 -19.27 6.94
N LEU A 377 18.44 -18.30 7.64
CA LEU A 377 19.90 -18.11 7.70
C LEU A 377 20.66 -19.40 8.08
N HIS A 378 20.40 -19.94 9.27
CA HIS A 378 21.15 -21.10 9.80
C HIS A 378 20.88 -22.38 9.00
N ARG A 379 19.63 -22.61 8.58
CA ARG A 379 19.30 -23.76 7.73
C ARG A 379 19.98 -23.65 6.36
N SER A 380 20.04 -22.44 5.77
CA SER A 380 20.75 -22.23 4.50
C SER A 380 22.26 -22.49 4.61
N ILE A 381 22.89 -22.12 5.74
CA ILE A 381 24.27 -22.47 6.06
C ILE A 381 24.46 -24.00 6.04
N GLN A 382 23.57 -24.73 6.71
CA GLN A 382 23.63 -26.19 6.79
C GLN A 382 23.48 -26.85 5.41
N GLU A 383 22.58 -26.37 4.57
CA GLU A 383 22.39 -26.89 3.20
C GLU A 383 23.65 -26.67 2.32
N VAL A 384 24.29 -25.49 2.42
CA VAL A 384 25.55 -25.22 1.72
C VAL A 384 26.64 -26.21 2.15
N VAL A 385 26.82 -26.40 3.46
CA VAL A 385 27.83 -27.30 4.00
C VAL A 385 27.55 -28.76 3.59
N THR A 386 26.29 -29.20 3.69
CA THR A 386 25.86 -30.55 3.36
C THR A 386 26.08 -30.87 1.88
N TYR A 387 25.77 -29.92 0.99
CA TYR A 387 26.07 -30.05 -0.43
C TYR A 387 27.59 -30.20 -0.66
N LEU A 388 28.39 -29.31 -0.08
CA LEU A 388 29.84 -29.32 -0.24
C LEU A 388 30.50 -30.58 0.33
N ASP A 389 30.01 -31.15 1.43
CA ASP A 389 30.54 -32.42 1.97
C ASP A 389 30.49 -33.55 0.94
N ARG A 390 29.47 -33.55 0.07
CA ARG A 390 29.30 -34.56 -0.97
C ARG A 390 30.18 -34.28 -2.19
N VAL A 391 30.31 -33.02 -2.60
CA VAL A 391 30.95 -32.66 -3.89
C VAL A 391 32.40 -32.18 -3.80
N ASP A 392 32.77 -31.56 -2.67
CA ASP A 392 34.13 -31.08 -2.36
C ASP A 392 34.32 -30.90 -0.84
N PRO A 393 34.74 -31.97 -0.13
CA PRO A 393 34.93 -31.93 1.33
C PRO A 393 35.91 -30.85 1.80
N LYS A 394 36.90 -30.47 0.97
CA LYS A 394 37.84 -29.39 1.31
C LYS A 394 37.15 -28.03 1.26
N ALA A 395 36.26 -27.81 0.29
CA ALA A 395 35.42 -26.62 0.26
C ALA A 395 34.44 -26.60 1.44
N ALA A 396 33.90 -27.75 1.84
CA ALA A 396 33.02 -27.85 3.00
C ALA A 396 33.73 -27.44 4.30
N MET A 397 35.00 -27.83 4.50
CA MET A 397 35.80 -27.36 5.64
C MET A 397 35.98 -25.84 5.63
N ARG A 398 36.24 -25.23 4.47
CA ARG A 398 36.36 -23.76 4.36
C ARG A 398 35.03 -23.07 4.66
N ALA A 399 33.92 -23.62 4.17
CA ALA A 399 32.57 -23.09 4.42
C ALA A 399 32.24 -23.09 5.92
N ARG A 400 32.52 -24.20 6.62
CA ARG A 400 32.36 -24.28 8.09
C ARG A 400 33.18 -23.21 8.81
N ASN A 401 34.46 -23.05 8.43
CA ASN A 401 35.32 -22.05 9.05
C ASN A 401 34.81 -20.61 8.83
N ARG A 402 34.27 -20.30 7.64
CA ARG A 402 33.68 -18.99 7.34
C ARG A 402 32.40 -18.76 8.13
N TYR A 403 31.51 -19.74 8.17
CA TYR A 403 30.23 -19.61 8.85
C TYR A 403 30.30 -19.72 10.38
N ALA A 404 31.43 -20.15 10.95
CA ALA A 404 31.62 -20.25 12.39
C ALA A 404 31.40 -18.93 13.15
N CYS A 405 31.49 -17.77 12.49
CA CYS A 405 31.18 -16.48 13.11
C CYS A 405 29.70 -16.34 13.52
N PHE A 406 28.78 -17.10 12.90
CA PHE A 406 27.36 -17.14 13.26
C PHE A 406 27.09 -17.97 14.53
N ASP A 407 28.01 -18.88 14.92
CA ASP A 407 27.84 -19.79 16.07
C ASP A 407 27.81 -19.08 17.43
N HIS A 408 28.13 -17.78 17.47
CA HIS A 408 28.06 -16.96 18.69
C HIS A 408 26.63 -16.53 19.04
N ALA A 409 25.68 -16.61 18.09
CA ALA A 409 24.25 -16.50 18.34
C ALA A 409 23.66 -17.89 18.57
N SER A 410 22.59 -18.01 19.36
CA SER A 410 21.89 -19.30 19.52
C SER A 410 21.50 -19.85 18.14
N ALA A 411 21.72 -21.15 17.93
CA ALA A 411 21.28 -21.84 16.73
C ALA A 411 19.78 -21.54 16.49
N ASP A 412 19.46 -21.01 15.31
CA ASP A 412 18.16 -20.49 14.87
C ASP A 412 17.78 -19.04 15.20
N ASP A 413 18.61 -18.26 15.90
CA ASP A 413 18.28 -16.85 16.18
C ASP A 413 19.08 -15.87 15.31
N GLY A 414 18.62 -15.67 14.07
CA GLY A 414 19.15 -14.60 13.20
C GLY A 414 18.93 -13.20 13.78
N GLN A 415 17.91 -12.98 14.62
CA GLN A 415 17.69 -11.69 15.27
C GLN A 415 18.72 -11.44 16.37
N ALA A 416 19.12 -12.46 17.12
CA ALA A 416 20.22 -12.36 18.09
C ALA A 416 21.55 -12.00 17.42
N TYR A 417 21.86 -12.61 16.27
CA TYR A 417 23.01 -12.18 15.45
C TYR A 417 22.87 -10.71 15.05
N GLY A 418 21.73 -10.32 14.50
CA GLY A 418 21.47 -8.96 14.04
C GLY A 418 21.61 -7.92 15.16
N PHE A 419 21.14 -8.24 16.36
CA PHE A 419 21.25 -7.38 17.53
C PHE A 419 22.71 -7.21 17.94
N ALA A 420 23.46 -8.32 18.04
CA ALA A 420 24.89 -8.27 18.40
C ALA A 420 25.71 -7.48 17.37
N ALA A 421 25.47 -7.70 16.08
CA ALA A 421 26.16 -7.02 14.99
C ALA A 421 25.83 -5.52 14.92
N ALA A 422 24.56 -5.13 15.10
CA ALA A 422 24.12 -3.75 14.99
C ALA A 422 24.63 -2.85 16.14
N PHE A 423 24.77 -3.41 17.34
CA PHE A 423 25.20 -2.67 18.54
C PHE A 423 26.69 -2.86 18.89
N GLY A 424 27.48 -3.40 17.96
CA GLY A 424 28.94 -3.54 18.11
C GLY A 424 29.37 -4.55 19.18
N ALA A 425 28.49 -5.50 19.53
CA ALA A 425 28.76 -6.56 20.49
C ALA A 425 29.42 -7.80 19.84
N GLY A 426 29.80 -7.73 18.56
CA GLY A 426 30.54 -8.75 17.82
C GLY A 426 30.95 -8.27 16.42
N PRO A 427 31.89 -8.95 15.74
CA PRO A 427 32.20 -8.69 14.34
C PRO A 427 31.03 -9.10 13.43
N SER A 428 30.81 -8.38 12.33
CA SER A 428 29.87 -8.80 11.28
C SER A 428 30.41 -10.00 10.51
N CYS A 429 29.55 -10.94 10.15
CA CYS A 429 29.84 -12.07 9.26
C CYS A 429 29.76 -11.72 7.76
N GLU A 430 29.67 -10.43 7.41
CA GLU A 430 29.45 -9.96 6.04
C GLU A 430 30.54 -10.46 5.08
N SER A 431 31.81 -10.33 5.45
CA SER A 431 32.94 -10.70 4.59
C SER A 431 32.95 -12.20 4.32
N GLU A 432 32.70 -12.99 5.36
CA GLU A 432 32.68 -14.45 5.35
C GLU A 432 31.53 -14.98 4.48
N ALA A 433 30.33 -14.39 4.62
CA ALA A 433 29.16 -14.75 3.80
C ALA A 433 29.36 -14.41 2.31
N VAL A 434 29.91 -13.22 2.02
CA VAL A 434 30.23 -12.81 0.64
C VAL A 434 31.31 -13.70 0.04
N GLU A 435 32.39 -13.97 0.77
CA GLU A 435 33.46 -14.86 0.30
C GLU A 435 32.96 -16.27 0.01
N GLN A 436 32.04 -16.79 0.83
CA GLN A 436 31.49 -18.12 0.63
C GLN A 436 30.63 -18.19 -0.63
N LEU A 437 29.78 -17.18 -0.88
CA LEU A 437 29.01 -17.07 -2.12
C LEU A 437 29.93 -16.98 -3.35
N VAL A 438 30.98 -16.16 -3.27
CA VAL A 438 31.97 -16.02 -4.36
C VAL A 438 32.71 -17.34 -4.63
N ASP A 439 33.08 -18.10 -3.59
CA ASP A 439 33.72 -19.41 -3.76
C ASP A 439 32.78 -20.40 -4.46
N MET A 440 31.49 -20.41 -4.10
CA MET A 440 30.49 -21.24 -4.77
C MET A 440 30.28 -20.87 -6.24
N GLN A 441 30.25 -19.59 -6.57
CA GLN A 441 30.10 -19.12 -7.94
C GLN A 441 31.33 -19.44 -8.80
N ARG A 442 32.55 -19.23 -8.27
CA ARG A 442 33.81 -19.51 -9.00
C ARG A 442 33.96 -20.98 -9.35
N ASN A 443 33.49 -21.88 -8.48
CA ASN A 443 33.62 -23.33 -8.67
C ASN A 443 32.40 -23.98 -9.33
N ALA A 444 31.38 -23.21 -9.72
CA ALA A 444 30.10 -23.71 -10.24
C ALA A 444 30.26 -24.70 -11.40
N LEU A 445 31.07 -24.34 -12.41
CA LEU A 445 31.33 -25.22 -13.56
C LEU A 445 32.03 -26.52 -13.17
N ALA A 446 32.93 -26.47 -12.17
CA ALA A 446 33.63 -27.64 -11.69
C ALA A 446 32.69 -28.58 -10.92
N TYR A 447 31.76 -28.04 -10.14
CA TYR A 447 30.77 -28.81 -9.41
C TYR A 447 29.72 -29.43 -10.34
N ALA A 448 29.18 -28.67 -11.30
CA ALA A 448 28.19 -29.16 -12.27
C ALA A 448 28.74 -30.33 -13.12
N ARG A 449 30.01 -30.26 -13.55
CA ARG A 449 30.66 -31.32 -14.33
C ARG A 449 30.84 -32.64 -13.56
N ARG A 450 30.80 -32.63 -12.22
CA ARG A 450 31.03 -33.81 -11.39
C ARG A 450 29.77 -34.68 -11.20
N GLY A 451 28.58 -34.29 -11.67
CA GLY A 451 27.36 -35.06 -11.38
C GLY A 451 26.17 -35.00 -12.37
N GLY A 452 26.33 -34.48 -13.59
CA GLY A 452 25.26 -34.50 -14.61
C GLY A 452 24.11 -33.50 -14.36
N LEU A 453 22.96 -33.66 -15.05
CA LEU A 453 21.82 -32.73 -15.00
C LEU A 453 21.21 -32.59 -13.58
N LEU A 454 21.04 -33.69 -12.85
CA LEU A 454 20.61 -33.64 -11.44
C LEU A 454 21.61 -32.85 -10.56
N ALA A 455 22.89 -32.81 -10.92
CA ALA A 455 23.87 -32.00 -10.20
C ALA A 455 23.82 -30.50 -10.52
N GLU A 456 23.21 -30.09 -11.64
CA GLU A 456 22.97 -28.68 -11.93
C GLU A 456 21.86 -28.11 -11.04
N ASP A 457 20.75 -28.84 -10.90
CA ASP A 457 19.66 -28.52 -9.98
C ASP A 457 20.21 -28.41 -8.54
N GLU A 458 20.86 -29.46 -8.02
CA GLU A 458 21.46 -29.46 -6.66
C GLU A 458 22.45 -28.32 -6.44
N LEU A 459 23.29 -28.00 -7.45
CA LEU A 459 24.21 -26.88 -7.39
C LEU A 459 23.44 -25.55 -7.32
N PHE A 460 22.42 -25.35 -8.13
CA PHE A 460 21.59 -24.14 -8.11
C PHE A 460 20.97 -23.94 -6.73
N TYR A 461 20.41 -25.00 -6.13
CA TYR A 461 19.83 -24.91 -4.77
C TYR A 461 20.88 -24.55 -3.73
N ALA A 462 22.07 -25.14 -3.77
CA ALA A 462 23.15 -24.80 -2.86
C ALA A 462 23.66 -23.36 -3.05
N GLN A 463 23.77 -22.90 -4.30
CA GLN A 463 24.14 -21.51 -4.61
C GLN A 463 23.10 -20.52 -4.09
N GLN A 464 21.81 -20.84 -4.25
CA GLN A 464 20.74 -19.98 -3.76
C GLN A 464 20.72 -19.93 -2.23
N ASN A 465 20.98 -21.04 -1.53
CA ASN A 465 21.19 -21.01 -0.08
C ASN A 465 22.36 -20.10 0.32
N ALA A 466 23.50 -20.15 -0.38
CA ALA A 466 24.62 -19.24 -0.12
C ALA A 466 24.24 -17.76 -0.37
N HIS A 467 23.40 -17.49 -1.36
CA HIS A 467 22.86 -16.16 -1.62
C HIS A 467 21.91 -15.70 -0.51
N THR A 468 21.03 -16.59 -0.03
CA THR A 468 20.18 -16.36 1.13
C THR A 468 20.99 -16.03 2.37
N VAL A 469 22.07 -16.77 2.66
CA VAL A 469 22.95 -16.46 3.81
C VAL A 469 23.52 -15.05 3.72
N ARG A 470 24.02 -14.65 2.54
CA ARG A 470 24.57 -13.30 2.31
C ARG A 470 23.51 -12.21 2.52
N ASN A 471 22.31 -12.36 1.96
CA ASN A 471 21.26 -11.35 2.09
C ASN A 471 20.63 -11.35 3.50
N ALA A 472 20.52 -12.51 4.14
CA ALA A 472 20.03 -12.64 5.51
C ALA A 472 20.98 -11.98 6.52
N GLU A 473 22.30 -12.09 6.34
CA GLU A 473 23.29 -11.35 7.12
C GLU A 473 22.99 -9.84 7.09
N GLU A 474 22.90 -9.27 5.88
CA GLU A 474 22.64 -7.84 5.69
C GLU A 474 21.29 -7.43 6.29
N TYR A 475 20.26 -8.25 6.08
CA TYR A 475 18.91 -8.03 6.62
C TYR A 475 18.89 -7.99 8.15
N TYR A 476 19.44 -9.00 8.83
CA TYR A 476 19.38 -9.08 10.28
C TYR A 476 20.20 -7.97 10.93
N ARG A 477 21.34 -7.61 10.35
CA ARG A 477 22.13 -6.45 10.80
C ARG A 477 21.38 -5.13 10.58
N ALA A 478 20.69 -4.97 9.46
CA ALA A 478 19.91 -3.77 9.15
C ALA A 478 18.62 -3.63 9.99
N MET A 479 18.03 -4.75 10.46
CA MET A 479 16.77 -4.79 11.22
C MET A 479 16.76 -3.83 12.42
N PHE A 480 17.91 -3.61 13.07
CA PHE A 480 18.02 -2.74 14.24
C PHE A 480 18.42 -1.28 13.91
N SER A 481 18.64 -0.97 12.63
CA SER A 481 19.03 0.36 12.14
C SER A 481 17.89 1.14 11.46
N GLY A 482 16.78 0.48 11.07
CA GLY A 482 15.56 1.12 10.56
C GLY A 482 14.63 0.21 9.74
N ARG A 483 13.32 0.28 9.99
CA ARG A 483 12.27 -0.61 9.41
C ARG A 483 12.20 -0.60 7.87
N VAL A 484 12.37 0.55 7.23
CA VAL A 484 12.29 0.68 5.76
C VAL A 484 13.45 -0.05 5.07
N ASN A 485 14.63 -0.07 5.70
CA ASN A 485 15.81 -0.69 5.11
C ASN A 485 15.67 -2.22 5.08
N SER A 486 15.24 -2.84 6.19
CA SER A 486 15.03 -4.29 6.26
C SER A 486 13.89 -4.77 5.35
N TRP A 487 12.80 -4.00 5.23
CA TRP A 487 11.70 -4.33 4.31
C TRP A 487 12.19 -4.39 2.86
N ASN A 488 12.89 -3.35 2.41
CA ASN A 488 13.40 -3.28 1.05
C ASN A 488 14.43 -4.37 0.73
N LEU A 489 15.26 -4.76 1.71
CA LEU A 489 16.19 -5.89 1.55
C LEU A 489 15.44 -7.20 1.32
N ARG A 490 14.30 -7.40 1.99
CA ARG A 490 13.49 -8.60 1.84
C ARG A 490 12.83 -8.72 0.48
N ASP A 491 12.14 -7.69 0.01
CA ASP A 491 11.51 -7.71 -1.31
C ASP A 491 12.52 -7.76 -2.45
N LYS A 492 13.69 -7.11 -2.30
CA LYS A 492 14.80 -7.24 -3.26
C LYS A 492 15.32 -8.67 -3.32
N HIS A 493 15.54 -9.30 -2.18
CA HIS A 493 15.96 -10.70 -2.15
C HIS A 493 14.94 -11.62 -2.84
N MET A 494 13.64 -11.47 -2.54
CA MET A 494 12.60 -12.27 -3.21
C MET A 494 12.61 -12.06 -4.73
N ALA A 495 12.79 -10.83 -5.20
CA ALA A 495 12.90 -10.53 -6.62
C ALA A 495 14.14 -11.19 -7.24
N GLU A 496 15.32 -11.03 -6.62
CA GLU A 496 16.59 -11.64 -7.06
C GLU A 496 16.49 -13.17 -7.14
N THR A 497 15.87 -13.80 -6.14
CA THR A 497 15.61 -15.24 -6.08
C THR A 497 14.67 -15.67 -7.21
N LEU A 498 13.60 -14.93 -7.46
CA LEU A 498 12.68 -15.19 -8.57
C LEU A 498 13.37 -15.10 -9.93
N ASP A 499 14.23 -14.09 -10.16
CA ASP A 499 14.99 -13.96 -11.40
C ASP A 499 16.03 -15.07 -11.58
N ALA A 500 16.67 -15.50 -10.49
CA ALA A 500 17.59 -16.63 -10.51
C ALA A 500 16.84 -17.91 -10.86
N LEU A 501 15.65 -18.12 -10.30
CA LEU A 501 14.79 -19.26 -10.59
C LEU A 501 14.31 -19.28 -12.04
N LEU A 502 13.82 -18.16 -12.57
CA LEU A 502 13.42 -18.04 -13.99
C LEU A 502 14.58 -18.40 -14.92
N ARG A 503 15.76 -17.82 -14.70
CA ARG A 503 16.97 -18.11 -15.49
C ARG A 503 17.40 -19.56 -15.40
N HIS A 504 17.28 -20.20 -14.23
CA HIS A 504 17.62 -21.61 -14.06
C HIS A 504 16.61 -22.50 -14.79
N LEU A 505 15.31 -22.22 -14.66
CA LEU A 505 14.26 -22.98 -15.32
C LEU A 505 14.24 -22.79 -16.85
N ASP A 506 14.70 -21.66 -17.37
CA ASP A 506 14.83 -21.39 -18.81
C ASP A 506 15.98 -22.16 -19.49
N ARG A 507 16.97 -22.64 -18.73
CA ARG A 507 18.14 -23.37 -19.29
C ARG A 507 17.84 -24.80 -19.73
N HIS A 508 16.65 -25.31 -19.44
CA HIS A 508 16.29 -26.68 -19.81
C HIS A 508 16.00 -26.76 -21.31
N ASP A 509 17.00 -27.20 -22.09
CA ASP A 509 16.95 -27.30 -23.55
C ASP A 509 15.68 -28.01 -24.07
N GLY A 510 14.96 -27.35 -24.98
CA GLY A 510 13.77 -27.89 -25.64
C GLY A 510 12.43 -27.66 -24.92
N ALA A 511 12.44 -27.04 -23.73
CA ALA A 511 11.22 -26.62 -23.04
C ALA A 511 10.80 -25.18 -23.42
N PRO A 512 9.49 -24.84 -23.40
CA PRO A 512 9.06 -23.45 -23.50
C PRO A 512 9.61 -22.62 -22.32
N PRO A 513 9.72 -21.28 -22.50
CA PRO A 513 10.12 -20.38 -21.42
C PRO A 513 9.31 -20.64 -20.15
N ALA A 514 10.00 -20.63 -19.01
CA ALA A 514 9.40 -20.88 -17.73
C ALA A 514 8.32 -19.83 -17.43
N ARG A 515 7.17 -20.32 -16.94
CA ARG A 515 6.09 -19.52 -16.37
C ARG A 515 5.92 -19.90 -14.90
N ILE A 516 5.87 -18.90 -14.02
CA ILE A 516 5.91 -19.08 -12.56
C ILE A 516 4.69 -18.40 -11.92
N VAL A 517 4.02 -19.11 -11.02
CA VAL A 517 3.05 -18.51 -10.11
C VAL A 517 3.76 -18.13 -8.82
N VAL A 518 3.55 -16.92 -8.32
CA VAL A 518 4.11 -16.46 -7.05
C VAL A 518 2.99 -16.38 -6.02
N TRP A 519 3.18 -16.97 -4.84
CA TRP A 519 2.26 -16.85 -3.71
C TRP A 519 2.91 -16.03 -2.61
N ALA A 520 2.40 -14.84 -2.35
CA ALA A 520 2.88 -13.97 -1.28
C ALA A 520 1.73 -13.11 -0.73
N HIS A 521 1.96 -12.40 0.37
CA HIS A 521 0.99 -11.44 0.89
C HIS A 521 0.73 -10.29 -0.10
N ASN A 522 -0.46 -9.67 -0.05
CA ASN A 522 -0.79 -8.47 -0.83
C ASN A 522 0.24 -7.34 -0.65
N SER A 523 0.86 -7.25 0.53
CA SER A 523 1.92 -6.26 0.83
C SER A 523 3.22 -6.51 0.07
N HIS A 524 3.43 -7.70 -0.47
CA HIS A 524 4.55 -8.04 -1.35
C HIS A 524 4.10 -8.09 -2.82
N VAL A 525 2.90 -8.60 -3.09
CA VAL A 525 2.36 -8.76 -4.45
C VAL A 525 1.93 -7.44 -5.07
N GLY A 526 1.34 -6.51 -4.31
CA GLY A 526 0.86 -5.25 -4.88
C GLY A 526 1.99 -4.31 -5.28
N ASP A 527 1.78 -3.45 -6.28
CA ASP A 527 2.75 -2.41 -6.64
C ASP A 527 2.82 -1.33 -5.56
N ALA A 528 3.97 -1.20 -4.88
CA ALA A 528 4.14 -0.25 -3.78
C ALA A 528 3.82 1.19 -4.21
N ARG A 529 4.09 1.57 -5.46
CA ARG A 529 3.89 2.95 -5.97
C ARG A 529 2.44 3.43 -5.85
N ALA A 530 1.50 2.48 -5.75
CA ALA A 530 0.07 2.71 -5.56
C ALA A 530 -0.34 2.83 -4.08
N THR A 531 0.61 2.87 -3.15
CA THR A 531 0.36 2.76 -1.70
C THR A 531 1.08 3.87 -0.93
N GLU A 532 0.60 4.21 0.26
CA GLU A 532 1.29 5.23 1.08
C GLU A 532 2.68 4.78 1.56
N VAL A 533 2.95 3.47 1.65
CA VAL A 533 4.26 2.96 2.10
C VAL A 533 5.38 3.27 1.10
N PHE A 534 5.07 3.50 -0.18
CA PHE A 534 6.06 3.98 -1.15
C PHE A 534 6.56 5.39 -0.83
N SER A 535 5.70 6.26 -0.27
CA SER A 535 6.15 7.59 0.20
C SER A 535 7.14 7.48 1.37
N GLU A 536 7.12 6.36 2.10
CA GLU A 536 8.07 6.04 3.16
C GLU A 536 9.35 5.37 2.62
N GLY A 537 9.46 5.20 1.30
CA GLY A 537 10.60 4.59 0.61
C GLY A 537 10.55 3.07 0.55
N GLN A 538 9.41 2.43 0.87
CA GLN A 538 9.26 0.98 0.76
C GLN A 538 9.09 0.54 -0.70
N LEU A 539 9.59 -0.67 -0.99
CA LEU A 539 9.47 -1.38 -2.26
C LEU A 539 8.71 -2.69 -2.02
N THR A 540 8.09 -3.20 -3.08
CA THR A 540 7.43 -4.50 -3.08
C THR A 540 7.91 -5.39 -4.22
N LEU A 541 7.84 -6.70 -4.03
CA LEU A 541 8.13 -7.70 -5.06
C LEU A 541 7.31 -7.44 -6.34
N GLY A 542 6.02 -7.14 -6.19
CA GLY A 542 5.13 -6.80 -7.29
C GLY A 542 5.59 -5.60 -8.10
N GLN A 543 6.02 -4.53 -7.42
CA GLN A 543 6.60 -3.37 -8.09
C GLN A 543 7.86 -3.75 -8.87
N LEU A 544 8.79 -4.49 -8.24
CA LEU A 544 10.06 -4.89 -8.86
C LEU A 544 9.84 -5.80 -10.08
N VAL A 545 8.89 -6.73 -9.98
CA VAL A 545 8.50 -7.61 -11.08
C VAL A 545 7.87 -6.80 -12.21
N ARG A 546 6.88 -5.95 -11.92
CA ARG A 546 6.22 -5.13 -12.94
C ARG A 546 7.19 -4.19 -13.65
N GLN A 547 8.16 -3.60 -12.94
CA GLN A 547 9.20 -2.76 -13.54
C GLN A 547 10.14 -3.53 -14.47
N ARG A 548 10.35 -4.83 -14.23
CA ARG A 548 11.30 -5.65 -14.99
C ARG A 548 10.66 -6.41 -16.15
N TYR A 549 9.45 -6.93 -15.93
CA TYR A 549 8.76 -7.82 -16.84
C TYR A 549 7.55 -7.17 -17.51
N GLY A 550 7.10 -6.00 -17.05
CA GLY A 550 6.00 -5.24 -17.65
C GLY A 550 4.76 -6.11 -17.86
N ASP A 551 4.28 -6.16 -19.10
CA ASP A 551 3.09 -6.90 -19.51
C ASP A 551 3.27 -8.43 -19.46
N GLU A 552 4.48 -8.95 -19.22
CA GLU A 552 4.70 -10.37 -18.95
C GLU A 552 4.38 -10.75 -17.48
N SER A 553 3.89 -9.80 -16.67
CA SER A 553 3.51 -10.03 -15.28
C SER A 553 2.04 -9.67 -15.00
N ARG A 554 1.41 -10.40 -14.08
CA ARG A 554 0.08 -10.07 -13.54
C ARG A 554 0.08 -10.12 -12.02
N LEU A 555 -0.54 -9.13 -11.38
CA LEU A 555 -0.70 -8.96 -9.94
C LEU A 555 -2.19 -9.10 -9.59
N ILE A 556 -2.53 -10.13 -8.81
CA ILE A 556 -3.91 -10.39 -8.38
C ILE A 556 -3.97 -10.26 -6.86
N GLY A 557 -4.78 -9.34 -6.35
CA GLY A 557 -4.97 -9.12 -4.91
C GLY A 557 -6.23 -9.83 -4.39
N PHE A 558 -6.25 -10.16 -3.09
CA PHE A 558 -7.45 -10.64 -2.40
C PHE A 558 -7.94 -9.64 -1.35
N SER A 559 -9.21 -9.71 -0.97
CA SER A 559 -9.77 -8.94 0.14
C SER A 559 -10.94 -9.64 0.82
N THR A 560 -11.20 -9.29 2.08
CA THR A 560 -12.33 -9.79 2.86
C THR A 560 -12.87 -8.71 3.79
N TYR A 561 -14.19 -8.62 3.91
CA TYR A 561 -14.85 -7.65 4.77
C TYR A 561 -14.82 -8.08 6.23
N ALA A 562 -15.16 -9.33 6.54
CA ALA A 562 -15.19 -9.87 7.89
C ALA A 562 -14.99 -11.40 7.91
N GLY A 563 -14.90 -11.99 9.10
CA GLY A 563 -14.83 -13.45 9.22
C GLY A 563 -13.95 -13.93 10.36
N THR A 564 -13.17 -14.97 10.10
CA THR A 564 -12.13 -15.46 11.02
C THR A 564 -10.80 -15.65 10.29
N VAL A 565 -9.71 -15.57 11.04
CA VAL A 565 -8.33 -15.70 10.55
C VAL A 565 -7.50 -16.51 11.56
N THR A 566 -6.58 -17.32 11.07
CA THR A 566 -5.53 -17.92 11.89
C THR A 566 -4.37 -16.95 12.03
N ALA A 567 -4.13 -16.45 13.23
CA ALA A 567 -3.06 -15.51 13.53
C ALA A 567 -2.60 -15.67 14.97
N ALA A 568 -1.42 -15.15 15.30
CA ALA A 568 -0.96 -15.04 16.68
C ALA A 568 -1.23 -13.62 17.23
N SER A 569 -1.34 -13.50 18.55
CA SER A 569 -1.34 -12.19 19.22
C SER A 569 0.04 -11.55 19.27
N ASP A 570 1.11 -12.36 19.33
CA ASP A 570 2.49 -11.93 19.48
C ASP A 570 3.44 -12.69 18.57
N TRP A 571 4.60 -12.09 18.29
CA TRP A 571 5.66 -12.74 17.52
C TRP A 571 6.15 -13.99 18.26
N GLY A 572 6.24 -15.13 17.57
CA GLY A 572 6.56 -16.41 18.19
C GLY A 572 5.41 -17.03 19.01
N GLY A 573 4.24 -16.40 19.01
CA GLY A 573 3.04 -16.92 19.68
C GLY A 573 2.46 -18.15 18.97
N ILE A 574 1.52 -18.80 19.64
CA ILE A 574 0.78 -19.93 19.08
C ILE A 574 -0.29 -19.47 18.09
N ALA A 575 -0.70 -20.36 17.19
CA ALA A 575 -1.81 -20.10 16.28
C ALA A 575 -3.14 -20.00 17.05
N GLU A 576 -3.88 -18.93 16.82
CA GLU A 576 -5.21 -18.68 17.38
C GLU A 576 -6.22 -18.50 16.25
N ARG A 577 -7.47 -18.94 16.46
CA ARG A 577 -8.58 -18.65 15.54
C ARG A 577 -9.24 -17.34 15.99
N LYS A 578 -8.93 -16.24 15.31
CA LYS A 578 -9.31 -14.88 15.69
C LYS A 578 -10.45 -14.34 14.82
N ALA A 579 -11.28 -13.47 15.39
CA ALA A 579 -12.37 -12.82 14.67
C ALA A 579 -11.85 -11.60 13.88
N VAL A 580 -12.02 -11.61 12.56
CA VAL A 580 -11.75 -10.44 11.72
C VAL A 580 -12.89 -9.46 11.88
N ARG A 581 -12.59 -8.24 12.37
CA ARG A 581 -13.60 -7.19 12.53
C ARG A 581 -14.19 -6.82 11.17
N PRO A 582 -15.43 -6.33 11.11
CA PRO A 582 -15.94 -5.66 9.90
C PRO A 582 -14.94 -4.62 9.41
N ALA A 583 -14.80 -4.48 8.10
CA ALA A 583 -13.83 -3.54 7.55
C ALA A 583 -14.18 -2.10 7.93
N LEU A 584 -13.14 -1.25 7.98
CA LEU A 584 -13.29 0.14 8.40
C LEU A 584 -13.97 0.96 7.31
N ASN A 585 -14.72 1.98 7.72
CA ASN A 585 -15.33 2.91 6.79
C ASN A 585 -14.27 3.64 5.93
N GLY A 586 -14.55 3.81 4.65
CA GLY A 586 -13.62 4.35 3.65
C GLY A 586 -12.59 3.34 3.13
N SER A 587 -12.69 2.06 3.50
CA SER A 587 -11.83 1.00 2.98
C SER A 587 -12.28 0.47 1.61
N ILE A 588 -11.38 -0.21 0.90
CA ILE A 588 -11.74 -0.95 -0.30
C ILE A 588 -12.61 -2.16 0.06
N GLU A 589 -12.37 -2.80 1.20
CA GLU A 589 -13.17 -3.91 1.69
C GLU A 589 -14.63 -3.48 1.98
N GLU A 590 -14.87 -2.30 2.57
CA GLU A 590 -16.21 -1.74 2.75
C GLU A 590 -16.88 -1.46 1.40
N LEU A 591 -16.17 -0.80 0.47
CA LEU A 591 -16.71 -0.52 -0.87
C LEU A 591 -17.15 -1.81 -1.58
N LEU A 592 -16.35 -2.87 -1.47
CA LEU A 592 -16.65 -4.15 -2.10
C LEU A 592 -17.80 -4.88 -1.36
N HIS A 593 -17.90 -4.76 -0.04
CA HIS A 593 -19.04 -5.25 0.75
C HIS A 593 -20.37 -4.59 0.32
N GLU A 594 -20.37 -3.26 0.10
CA GLU A 594 -21.55 -2.49 -0.31
C GLU A 594 -22.13 -2.92 -1.68
N THR A 595 -21.37 -3.68 -2.48
CA THR A 595 -21.89 -4.25 -3.74
C THR A 595 -23.00 -5.29 -3.51
N GLY A 596 -23.08 -5.84 -2.28
CA GLY A 596 -24.01 -6.90 -1.91
C GLY A 596 -23.66 -8.29 -2.45
N ARG A 597 -22.47 -8.48 -3.05
CA ARG A 597 -22.03 -9.74 -3.67
C ARG A 597 -21.09 -10.50 -2.72
N SER A 598 -21.26 -11.81 -2.63
CA SER A 598 -20.53 -12.64 -1.65
C SER A 598 -19.09 -12.97 -2.06
N ALA A 599 -18.85 -13.24 -3.34
CA ALA A 599 -17.50 -13.50 -3.86
C ALA A 599 -17.41 -13.17 -5.35
N PHE A 600 -16.48 -12.29 -5.72
CA PHE A 600 -16.38 -11.76 -7.08
C PHE A 600 -15.00 -11.18 -7.38
N LEU A 601 -14.72 -10.96 -8.66
CA LEU A 601 -13.55 -10.26 -9.18
C LEU A 601 -13.95 -8.90 -9.76
N VAL A 602 -13.14 -7.89 -9.50
CA VAL A 602 -13.17 -6.59 -10.19
C VAL A 602 -11.80 -6.28 -10.78
N SER A 603 -11.78 -5.66 -11.95
CA SER A 603 -10.56 -5.27 -12.65
C SER A 603 -10.84 -4.08 -13.55
N ALA A 604 -10.00 -3.05 -13.47
CA ALA A 604 -10.05 -1.91 -14.37
C ALA A 604 -9.62 -2.27 -15.80
N ASP A 605 -8.80 -3.32 -15.95
CA ASP A 605 -8.31 -3.81 -17.24
C ASP A 605 -9.40 -4.57 -18.01
N LEU A 606 -10.23 -5.34 -17.30
CA LEU A 606 -11.35 -6.09 -17.89
C LEU A 606 -12.60 -5.22 -18.07
N SER A 607 -12.86 -4.32 -17.12
CA SER A 607 -14.05 -3.47 -17.08
C SER A 607 -13.64 -2.02 -16.85
N PRO A 608 -13.50 -1.18 -17.90
CA PRO A 608 -13.06 0.21 -17.78
C PRO A 608 -13.89 1.06 -16.83
N GLU A 609 -15.18 0.74 -16.64
CA GLU A 609 -16.07 1.41 -15.69
C GLU A 609 -15.63 1.22 -14.23
N ALA A 610 -14.90 0.15 -13.93
CA ALA A 610 -14.33 -0.09 -12.61
C ALA A 610 -13.10 0.81 -12.31
N ALA A 611 -12.50 1.43 -13.33
CA ALA A 611 -11.27 2.21 -13.18
C ALA A 611 -11.44 3.38 -12.20
N ASP A 612 -12.49 4.18 -12.35
CA ASP A 612 -12.72 5.34 -11.48
C ASP A 612 -12.96 4.96 -10.01
N PRO A 613 -13.89 4.03 -9.67
CA PRO A 613 -14.07 3.55 -8.30
C PRO A 613 -12.82 2.94 -7.66
N LEU A 614 -12.01 2.20 -8.43
CA LEU A 614 -10.82 1.51 -7.94
C LEU A 614 -9.55 2.37 -7.95
N SER A 615 -9.56 3.53 -8.60
CA SER A 615 -8.43 4.49 -8.60
C SER A 615 -8.49 5.47 -7.43
N ALA A 616 -9.63 5.55 -6.74
CA ALA A 616 -9.79 6.36 -5.54
C ALA A 616 -8.89 5.85 -4.41
N VAL A 617 -8.25 6.77 -3.68
CA VAL A 617 -7.44 6.41 -2.51
C VAL A 617 -8.36 5.92 -1.41
N ARG A 618 -8.12 4.70 -0.92
CA ARG A 618 -8.90 4.05 0.13
C ARG A 618 -7.99 3.38 1.15
N LEU A 619 -8.52 3.08 2.32
CA LEU A 619 -7.83 2.15 3.23
C LEU A 619 -7.85 0.74 2.62
N GLY A 620 -6.74 0.02 2.70
CA GLY A 620 -6.64 -1.39 2.35
C GLY A 620 -6.16 -2.20 3.56
N ARG A 621 -6.80 -3.34 3.81
CA ARG A 621 -6.48 -4.22 4.95
C ARG A 621 -5.33 -5.17 4.59
N ALA A 622 -4.43 -5.36 5.54
CA ALA A 622 -3.29 -6.27 5.45
C ALA A 622 -3.04 -6.94 6.81
N ILE A 623 -3.51 -8.18 6.96
CA ILE A 623 -3.35 -8.97 8.18
C ILE A 623 -2.17 -9.94 8.02
N GLY A 624 -1.03 -9.59 8.61
CA GLY A 624 0.12 -10.50 8.64
C GLY A 624 -0.08 -11.70 9.56
N VAL A 625 1.03 -12.24 10.04
CA VAL A 625 1.07 -13.40 10.95
C VAL A 625 0.61 -13.04 12.37
N ILE A 626 0.63 -11.75 12.68
CA ILE A 626 0.12 -11.17 13.92
C ILE A 626 -1.15 -10.39 13.61
N TYR A 627 -2.21 -10.62 14.39
CA TYR A 627 -3.44 -9.86 14.30
C TYR A 627 -3.91 -9.41 15.69
N ARG A 628 -4.08 -8.10 15.85
CA ARG A 628 -4.50 -7.42 17.07
C ARG A 628 -5.69 -6.53 16.75
N PRO A 629 -6.94 -7.00 16.95
CA PRO A 629 -8.15 -6.23 16.62
C PRO A 629 -8.17 -4.84 17.28
N GLU A 630 -7.59 -4.70 18.47
CA GLU A 630 -7.58 -3.48 19.26
C GLU A 630 -6.80 -2.33 18.59
N THR A 631 -5.81 -2.67 17.75
CA THR A 631 -4.92 -1.74 17.07
C THR A 631 -5.04 -1.83 15.55
N GLU A 632 -6.12 -2.43 15.04
CA GLU A 632 -6.24 -2.81 13.62
C GLU A 632 -6.03 -1.62 12.67
N ARG A 633 -6.64 -0.45 12.96
CA ARG A 633 -6.45 0.75 12.13
C ARG A 633 -5.00 1.19 12.03
N GLN A 634 -4.22 1.10 13.10
CA GLN A 634 -2.82 1.55 13.13
C GLN A 634 -1.86 0.51 12.56
N SER A 635 -2.17 -0.78 12.68
CA SER A 635 -1.22 -1.87 12.42
C SER A 635 -1.54 -2.73 11.19
N HIS A 636 -2.77 -2.69 10.68
CA HIS A 636 -3.25 -3.56 9.60
C HIS A 636 -3.94 -2.80 8.46
N TYR A 637 -3.91 -1.47 8.47
CA TYR A 637 -4.44 -0.65 7.39
C TYR A 637 -3.45 0.38 6.90
N PHE A 638 -3.42 0.57 5.59
CA PHE A 638 -2.69 1.65 4.93
C PHE A 638 -3.47 2.13 3.70
N HIS A 639 -3.18 3.34 3.24
CA HIS A 639 -3.83 3.87 2.03
C HIS A 639 -3.30 3.21 0.75
N VAL A 640 -4.22 2.86 -0.14
CA VAL A 640 -3.98 2.18 -1.41
C VAL A 640 -4.83 2.77 -2.53
N ARG A 641 -4.38 2.58 -3.78
CA ARG A 641 -5.15 2.75 -5.01
C ARG A 641 -5.29 1.38 -5.69
N PRO A 642 -6.39 0.66 -5.47
CA PRO A 642 -6.53 -0.74 -5.91
C PRO A 642 -6.22 -0.99 -7.39
N ALA A 643 -6.69 -0.13 -8.30
CA ALA A 643 -6.45 -0.27 -9.74
C ALA A 643 -4.98 -0.09 -10.14
N ASP A 644 -4.23 0.74 -9.42
CA ASP A 644 -2.80 0.94 -9.67
C ASP A 644 -1.97 -0.18 -8.98
N GLN A 645 -2.48 -0.73 -7.88
CA GLN A 645 -1.80 -1.73 -7.06
C GLN A 645 -1.86 -3.13 -7.68
N PHE A 646 -3.00 -3.51 -8.27
CA PHE A 646 -3.26 -4.84 -8.82
C PHE A 646 -3.96 -4.75 -10.18
N ASP A 647 -3.72 -5.72 -11.07
CA ASP A 647 -4.45 -5.84 -12.34
C ASP A 647 -5.88 -6.35 -12.10
N ALA A 648 -6.09 -7.14 -11.04
CA ALA A 648 -7.41 -7.55 -10.58
C ALA A 648 -7.45 -7.76 -9.07
N MET A 649 -8.63 -7.60 -8.49
CA MET A 649 -8.88 -7.83 -7.08
C MET A 649 -10.05 -8.81 -6.90
N ILE A 650 -9.81 -9.88 -6.16
CA ILE A 650 -10.81 -10.87 -5.79
C ILE A 650 -11.30 -10.54 -4.38
N HIS A 651 -12.61 -10.38 -4.23
CA HIS A 651 -13.26 -10.13 -2.95
C HIS A 651 -14.03 -11.37 -2.51
N ILE A 652 -13.90 -11.71 -1.23
CA ILE A 652 -14.72 -12.73 -0.58
C ILE A 652 -15.25 -12.09 0.70
N ASP A 653 -16.54 -11.78 0.74
CA ASP A 653 -17.13 -10.93 1.77
C ASP A 653 -16.94 -11.47 3.20
N ARG A 654 -17.09 -12.79 3.34
CA ARG A 654 -16.93 -13.49 4.62
C ARG A 654 -16.03 -14.71 4.48
N THR A 655 -15.01 -14.77 5.31
CA THR A 655 -13.96 -15.81 5.25
C THR A 655 -13.76 -16.56 6.56
N ARG A 656 -13.06 -17.70 6.50
CA ARG A 656 -12.78 -18.57 7.64
C ARG A 656 -11.27 -18.69 7.91
N ALA A 657 -10.94 -19.00 9.16
CA ALA A 657 -9.57 -19.24 9.58
C ALA A 657 -8.98 -20.49 8.90
N LEU A 658 -7.74 -20.36 8.42
CA LEU A 658 -6.97 -21.41 7.80
C LEU A 658 -6.60 -22.48 8.83
N GLU A 659 -6.96 -23.74 8.58
CA GLU A 659 -6.73 -24.83 9.51
C GLU A 659 -5.26 -25.29 9.50
N PRO A 660 -4.51 -25.10 10.59
CA PRO A 660 -3.14 -25.61 10.70
C PRO A 660 -3.13 -27.14 10.74
N LEU A 661 -2.04 -27.78 10.31
CA LEU A 661 -1.89 -29.24 10.41
C LEU A 661 -1.86 -29.72 11.88
N GLU A 662 -1.34 -28.89 12.78
CA GLU A 662 -1.31 -29.14 14.22
C GLU A 662 -2.20 -28.13 14.98
N PRO A 663 -3.54 -28.29 14.99
CA PRO A 663 -4.42 -27.37 15.70
C PRO A 663 -4.25 -27.48 17.21
N THR A 664 -4.05 -26.33 17.87
CA THR A 664 -3.97 -26.25 19.33
C THR A 664 -5.36 -26.20 19.96
N SER A 665 -5.47 -26.50 21.25
CA SER A 665 -6.74 -26.35 22.00
C SER A 665 -7.28 -24.92 21.96
N LEU A 666 -6.40 -23.92 21.96
CA LEU A 666 -6.76 -22.51 21.84
C LEU A 666 -7.30 -22.17 20.44
N TRP A 667 -6.70 -22.73 19.39
CA TRP A 667 -7.23 -22.58 18.03
C TRP A 667 -8.61 -23.23 17.88
N ILE A 668 -8.80 -24.43 18.45
CA ILE A 668 -10.08 -25.16 18.42
C ILE A 668 -11.18 -24.38 19.15
N ALA A 669 -10.87 -23.84 20.34
CA ALA A 669 -11.79 -22.99 21.08
C ALA A 669 -12.15 -21.74 20.26
N GLY A 670 -11.13 -21.05 19.73
CA GLY A 670 -11.26 -19.80 19.01
C GLY A 670 -11.77 -18.65 19.88
N GLU A 671 -11.82 -17.45 19.30
CA GLU A 671 -12.40 -16.29 19.96
C GLU A 671 -13.93 -16.34 19.93
N THR A 672 -14.57 -16.09 21.08
CA THR A 672 -16.01 -15.82 21.14
C THR A 672 -16.29 -14.42 20.58
N PRO A 673 -17.22 -14.26 19.62
CA PRO A 673 -17.60 -12.94 19.11
C PRO A 673 -18.06 -12.02 20.26
N GLU A 674 -17.64 -10.74 20.24
CA GLU A 674 -17.98 -9.71 21.25
C GLU A 674 -19.49 -9.45 21.44
N THR A 675 -20.37 -10.11 20.67
CA THR A 675 -21.84 -10.02 20.78
C THR A 675 -22.48 -11.00 21.77
N TYR A 676 -21.72 -11.79 22.53
CA TYR A 676 -22.27 -12.55 23.65
C TYR A 676 -22.36 -11.64 24.89
N PRO A 677 -23.56 -11.34 25.43
CA PRO A 677 -23.65 -10.66 26.71
C PRO A 677 -23.07 -11.59 27.79
N SER A 678 -21.87 -11.28 28.28
CA SER A 678 -21.34 -11.90 29.48
C SER A 678 -22.11 -11.35 30.68
N GLY A 679 -23.28 -11.93 30.92
CA GLY A 679 -24.17 -11.58 32.01
C GLY A 679 -25.22 -12.66 32.21
N LEU A 680 -24.81 -13.75 32.87
CA LEU A 680 -25.65 -14.55 33.76
C LEU A 680 -24.81 -15.03 34.95
#